data_AF-A0A8H7DHI7-F1
#
_entry.id   AF-A0A8H7DHI7-F1
#
_cell.length_a   1.000
_cell.length_b   1.000
_cell.length_c   1.000
_cell.angle_alpha   90.00
_cell.angle_beta   90.00
_cell.angle_gamma   90.00
#
_symmetry.space_group_name_H-M   'P 1'
#
loop_
_entity.id
_entity.type
_entity.pdbx_description
1 polymer ?
#
loop_
_entity_poly.entity_id
_entity_poly.type
_entity_poly.pdbx_seq_one_letter_code
_entity_poly.pdbx_strand_id
1 'polypeptide(L)'
;MEKFRRAFSALTEKHQKEVHDTQYHEQKWRNDHAELRIFSTACEKTVRDATPQTLPCPGVPPKGPAKPENYIYTNEQFRNQLLGEIYGRTIGLKDIIEQPNAKTTPCVRYAQGALSGKYNNEVFNGLVEAMVTKADKEERGVGMQNFNPAAYRAFQEHLPGRSERSFRAKEAREPRFPMDISDRNFKLDAEHLQALEYDGPVNLSCDDTKLFPSFGLYWDNDKKSHFLVGGSDGPLRVADPDQVKGVIAEAKAKKVTKIRLWCLTIPVPGVTPIIVAALPIANDLKADVLLKYLIHVINRLIDHNINVISYACDGTQIERSVQYMFANQAPEKIEHLIKDPHGKGTPLHIQIAVYRDHSICMIQDSKHAPKTFRNNLFSGARLLVLGSYTAIYSRIREMAFADGSPLFRRDVEKMDRQDDNAAMRLFSADTLKYLADHHPEYLEEIIYLFIFGELIDAYQNRSMCHADRVKLVLRARYFLDSWSSFLDFSEYPQSVYFLSREAVDIARFIIEGYLSLLYIHRDHLNGLFPLLPWLHSSEACEHVFGEARHIVKDFMMLDFLYMIPKLRVKLRAAVLSAETSNPKDRTAGYSHTYFDATGLDVLALSTFPDDDTIDNIALEAAEEADSLIASLGLAPAQLYRGDDPAPPMLPSIAAWYPPTNDDCDADSILSAQELQDLIESRAFSRRHDHDSHPS
;
A
#
# COMPACT_ATOMS: atom_id res chain seq x y z
N MET A 1 -5.70 47.12 57.89
CA MET A 1 -7.11 47.49 57.65
C MET A 1 -7.64 48.56 58.63
N GLU A 2 -6.94 48.89 59.71
CA GLU A 2 -7.41 49.89 60.70
C GLU A 2 -7.33 51.34 60.22
N LYS A 3 -6.32 51.70 59.40
CA LYS A 3 -6.10 53.09 58.96
C LYS A 3 -7.20 53.64 58.04
N PHE A 4 -7.74 52.81 57.15
CA PHE A 4 -8.76 53.22 56.16
C PHE A 4 -10.11 52.46 56.28
N ARG A 5 -10.23 51.54 57.26
CA ARG A 5 -11.43 50.71 57.54
C ARG A 5 -12.06 50.06 56.30
N ARG A 6 -11.24 49.67 55.32
CA ARG A 6 -11.62 48.94 54.09
C ARG A 6 -10.59 47.87 53.78
N ALA A 7 -10.99 46.85 53.00
CA ALA A 7 -10.10 45.82 52.48
C ALA A 7 -9.02 46.45 51.59
N PHE A 8 -7.79 45.91 51.63
CA PHE A 8 -6.64 46.46 50.90
C PHE A 8 -6.89 46.53 49.38
N SER A 9 -7.52 45.50 48.82
CA SER A 9 -7.93 45.44 47.41
C SER A 9 -8.96 46.50 47.00
N ALA A 10 -9.67 47.09 47.97
CA ALA A 10 -10.67 48.14 47.74
C ALA A 10 -10.14 49.56 48.00
N LEU A 11 -8.84 49.70 48.27
CA LEU A 11 -8.17 50.99 48.40
C LEU A 11 -7.69 51.48 47.02
N THR A 12 -7.69 52.80 46.81
CA THR A 12 -7.05 53.41 45.63
C THR A 12 -5.54 53.19 45.67
N GLU A 13 -4.86 53.15 44.53
CA GLU A 13 -3.40 52.91 44.45
C GLU A 13 -2.59 53.84 45.36
N LYS A 14 -3.00 55.11 45.48
CA LYS A 14 -2.36 56.07 46.39
C LYS A 14 -2.46 55.64 47.86
N HIS A 15 -3.63 55.17 48.29
CA HIS A 15 -3.83 54.68 49.66
C HIS A 15 -3.19 53.31 49.88
N GLN A 16 -3.18 52.44 48.87
CA GLN A 16 -2.45 51.16 48.93
C GLN A 16 -0.96 51.40 49.13
N LYS A 17 -0.39 52.34 48.38
CA LYS A 17 1.01 52.76 48.53
C LYS A 17 1.28 53.35 49.91
N GLU A 18 0.39 54.19 50.42
CA GLU A 18 0.53 54.75 51.77
C GLU A 18 0.45 53.69 52.87
N VAL A 19 -0.42 52.68 52.73
CA VAL A 19 -0.46 51.51 53.62
C VAL A 19 0.85 50.71 53.52
N HIS A 20 1.35 50.48 52.32
CA HIS A 20 2.62 49.77 52.12
C HIS A 20 3.81 50.53 52.71
N ASP A 21 3.90 51.84 52.50
CA ASP A 21 4.97 52.68 53.04
C ASP A 21 4.90 52.70 54.58
N THR A 22 3.69 52.85 55.14
CA THR A 22 3.49 52.78 56.60
C THR A 22 3.91 51.41 57.15
N GLN A 23 3.46 50.32 56.54
CA GLN A 23 3.86 48.96 56.93
C GLN A 23 5.37 48.73 56.81
N TYR A 24 5.99 49.24 55.75
CA TYR A 24 7.43 49.13 55.51
C TYR A 24 8.23 49.89 56.58
N HIS A 25 7.75 51.06 57.02
CA HIS A 25 8.39 51.83 58.09
C HIS A 25 8.14 51.26 59.50
N GLU A 26 7.03 50.56 59.72
CA GLU A 26 6.70 49.89 60.98
C GLU A 26 7.38 48.52 61.15
N GLN A 27 8.06 48.01 60.11
CA GLN A 27 8.79 46.76 60.18
C GLN A 27 9.91 46.83 61.23
N LYS A 28 9.84 45.96 62.23
CA LYS A 28 10.91 45.76 63.22
C LYS A 28 12.08 44.92 62.67
N TRP A 29 11.88 44.24 61.55
CA TRP A 29 12.82 43.29 60.95
C TRP A 29 12.78 43.40 59.42
N ARG A 30 13.93 43.27 58.78
CA ARG A 30 14.10 43.27 57.32
C ARG A 30 14.78 41.98 56.88
N ASN A 31 14.28 41.40 55.79
CA ASN A 31 14.86 40.22 55.15
C ASN A 31 15.78 40.64 54.02
N ASP A 32 17.02 40.18 54.06
CA ASP A 32 17.94 40.16 52.93
C ASP A 32 17.84 38.80 52.25
N HIS A 33 17.16 38.76 51.11
CA HIS A 33 16.95 37.54 50.34
C HIS A 33 18.18 37.13 49.51
N ALA A 34 19.13 38.04 49.26
CA ALA A 34 20.36 37.72 48.52
C ALA A 34 21.35 36.98 49.42
N GLU A 35 21.48 37.43 50.67
CA GLU A 35 22.40 36.85 51.66
C GLU A 35 21.73 35.86 52.62
N LEU A 36 20.40 35.66 52.50
CA LEU A 36 19.57 34.80 53.35
C LEU A 36 19.63 35.19 54.84
N ARG A 37 19.61 36.49 55.16
CA ARG A 37 19.72 37.01 56.53
C ARG A 37 18.50 37.86 56.92
N ILE A 38 18.24 37.94 58.22
CA ILE A 38 17.20 38.81 58.79
C ILE A 38 17.86 39.76 59.79
N PHE A 39 17.64 41.06 59.65
CA PHE A 39 18.20 42.08 60.54
C PHE A 39 17.10 42.93 61.17
N SER A 40 17.29 43.36 62.43
CA SER A 40 16.37 44.32 63.05
C SER A 40 16.57 45.70 62.46
N THR A 41 15.49 46.47 62.30
CA THR A 41 15.60 47.90 61.95
C THR A 41 16.20 48.75 63.08
N ALA A 42 16.28 48.22 64.30
CA ALA A 42 16.93 48.84 65.45
C ALA A 42 18.39 48.39 65.68
N CYS A 43 18.99 47.61 64.75
CA CYS A 43 20.38 47.14 64.90
C CYS A 43 21.36 48.33 64.94
N GLU A 44 22.34 48.29 65.85
CA GLU A 44 23.41 49.29 65.91
C GLU A 44 24.24 49.21 64.62
N LYS A 45 24.18 50.27 63.80
CA LYS A 45 24.73 50.30 62.43
C LYS A 45 26.26 50.23 62.36
N THR A 46 26.96 50.41 63.49
CA THR A 46 28.42 50.36 63.60
C THR A 46 28.83 49.89 64.99
N VAL A 47 29.61 48.80 65.07
CA VAL A 47 30.23 48.31 66.31
C VAL A 47 31.71 48.69 66.27
N ARG A 48 32.22 49.38 67.30
CA ARG A 48 33.60 49.91 67.30
C ARG A 48 34.68 48.89 67.67
N ASP A 49 34.32 47.73 68.23
CA ASP A 49 35.24 46.60 68.48
C ASP A 49 34.50 45.27 68.28
N ALA A 50 34.81 44.56 67.19
CA ALA A 50 34.15 43.30 66.85
C ALA A 50 34.88 42.10 67.49
N THR A 51 34.20 41.39 68.39
CA THR A 51 34.61 40.04 68.82
C THR A 51 33.58 39.00 68.32
N PRO A 52 33.92 37.71 68.18
CA PRO A 52 33.04 36.70 67.58
C PRO A 52 31.69 36.48 68.29
N GLN A 53 31.48 37.07 69.47
CA GLN A 53 30.29 36.90 70.30
C GLN A 53 29.47 38.19 70.51
N THR A 54 29.77 39.28 69.81
CA THR A 54 28.85 40.42 69.73
C THR A 54 27.75 40.14 68.71
N LEU A 55 26.58 39.70 69.16
CA LEU A 55 25.36 39.69 68.35
C LEU A 55 24.80 41.12 68.31
N PRO A 56 24.79 41.83 67.16
CA PRO A 56 24.33 43.22 67.11
C PRO A 56 22.81 43.38 67.27
N CYS A 57 22.06 42.30 67.51
CA CYS A 57 20.60 42.29 67.54
C CYS A 57 20.07 41.14 68.44
N PRO A 58 19.53 41.40 69.64
CA PRO A 58 18.96 40.34 70.50
C PRO A 58 17.58 39.88 69.98
N GLY A 59 17.40 38.56 69.80
CA GLY A 59 16.06 37.93 69.77
C GLY A 59 15.48 37.52 68.40
N VAL A 60 16.20 36.72 67.59
CA VAL A 60 15.65 36.11 66.36
C VAL A 60 15.30 34.64 66.59
N PRO A 61 14.02 34.20 66.55
CA PRO A 61 13.68 32.81 66.35
C PRO A 61 13.69 32.45 64.85
N PRO A 62 14.27 31.32 64.42
CA PRO A 62 14.24 30.89 63.03
C PRO A 62 12.81 30.43 62.65
N LYS A 63 12.28 30.94 61.53
CA LYS A 63 11.00 30.50 60.97
C LYS A 63 11.27 29.40 59.93
N GLY A 64 10.68 28.21 60.11
CA GLY A 64 10.82 27.09 59.18
C GLY A 64 10.15 27.36 57.81
N PRO A 65 10.59 26.70 56.72
CA PRO A 65 10.04 26.90 55.38
C PRO A 65 8.56 26.47 55.30
N ALA A 66 7.81 27.13 54.39
CA ALA A 66 6.41 26.81 54.15
C ALA A 66 6.25 25.39 53.58
N LYS A 67 5.22 24.65 54.03
CA LYS A 67 4.88 23.32 53.50
C LYS A 67 4.53 23.41 52.00
N PRO A 68 4.89 22.41 51.18
CA PRO A 68 4.69 22.44 49.72
C PRO A 68 3.25 22.72 49.29
N GLU A 69 2.29 22.10 49.98
CA GLU A 69 0.85 22.26 49.77
C GLU A 69 0.35 23.71 49.94
N ASN A 70 1.07 24.52 50.72
CA ASN A 70 0.70 25.89 51.05
C ASN A 70 1.49 26.94 50.25
N TYR A 71 2.35 26.51 49.31
CA TYR A 71 3.20 27.41 48.54
C TYR A 71 2.40 28.34 47.63
N ILE A 72 1.23 27.87 47.14
CA ILE A 72 0.29 28.66 46.33
C ILE A 72 -0.34 29.83 47.12
N TYR A 73 -0.45 29.71 48.45
CA TYR A 73 -1.01 30.74 49.33
C TYR A 73 0.05 31.70 49.89
N THR A 74 1.33 31.50 49.52
CA THR A 74 2.42 32.38 49.96
C THR A 74 2.42 33.65 49.11
N ASN A 75 2.35 34.81 49.76
CA ASN A 75 2.25 36.11 49.10
C ASN A 75 3.38 36.32 48.07
N GLU A 76 2.99 36.75 46.86
CA GLU A 76 3.85 36.92 45.69
C GLU A 76 5.01 37.90 45.93
N GLN A 77 4.81 38.90 46.78
CA GLN A 77 5.85 39.87 47.15
C GLN A 77 7.00 39.25 47.96
N PHE A 78 6.81 38.07 48.56
CA PHE A 78 7.78 37.43 49.45
C PHE A 78 8.26 36.06 48.94
N ARG A 79 7.99 35.74 47.66
CA ARG A 79 8.50 34.55 46.97
C ARG A 79 9.20 34.95 45.67
N ASN A 80 10.12 34.14 45.19
CA ASN A 80 10.62 34.28 43.82
C ASN A 80 9.46 33.93 42.86
N GLN A 81 9.07 34.89 42.03
CA GLN A 81 7.88 34.76 41.16
C GLN A 81 8.03 33.61 40.15
N LEU A 82 9.21 33.50 39.53
CA LEU A 82 9.51 32.47 38.53
C LEU A 82 9.49 31.05 39.13
N LEU A 83 10.23 30.83 40.23
CA LEU A 83 10.28 29.52 40.89
C LEU A 83 8.93 29.17 41.53
N GLY A 84 8.20 30.17 42.03
CA GLY A 84 6.88 29.99 42.60
C GLY A 84 5.83 29.54 41.58
N GLU A 85 5.86 30.10 40.37
CA GLU A 85 5.00 29.64 39.28
C GLU A 85 5.34 28.21 38.84
N ILE A 86 6.64 27.89 38.71
CA ILE A 86 7.10 26.55 38.29
C ILE A 86 6.70 25.49 39.31
N TYR A 87 6.95 25.70 40.60
CA TYR A 87 6.57 24.75 41.65
C TYR A 87 5.05 24.69 41.90
N GLY A 88 4.33 25.77 41.60
CA GLY A 88 2.87 25.79 41.69
C GLY A 88 2.16 25.01 40.58
N ARG A 89 2.75 24.92 39.38
CA ARG A 89 2.18 24.20 38.23
C ARG A 89 2.36 22.68 38.32
N THR A 90 3.36 22.21 39.05
CA THR A 90 3.71 20.78 39.09
C THR A 90 3.99 20.35 40.52
N ILE A 91 3.01 19.69 41.14
CA ILE A 91 3.11 19.14 42.49
C ILE A 91 4.25 18.10 42.53
N GLY A 92 5.13 18.20 43.53
CA GLY A 92 6.29 17.31 43.71
C GLY A 92 7.55 17.69 42.93
N LEU A 93 7.49 18.67 42.02
CA LEU A 93 8.66 19.12 41.24
C LEU A 93 9.75 19.74 42.13
N LYS A 94 9.33 20.47 43.18
CA LYS A 94 10.23 21.03 44.18
C LYS A 94 11.06 19.95 44.88
N ASP A 95 10.42 18.85 45.24
CA ASP A 95 11.07 17.72 45.94
C ASP A 95 12.10 17.04 45.04
N ILE A 96 11.93 17.06 43.72
CA ILE A 96 12.89 16.50 42.75
C ILE A 96 14.08 17.44 42.55
N ILE A 97 13.84 18.75 42.44
CA ILE A 97 14.85 19.74 42.06
C ILE A 97 15.69 20.21 43.26
N GLU A 98 15.08 20.39 44.43
CA GLU A 98 15.75 20.91 45.62
C GLU A 98 16.32 19.81 46.54
N GLN A 99 16.21 18.54 46.14
CA GLN A 99 16.82 17.42 46.85
C GLN A 99 18.35 17.55 46.90
N PRO A 100 19.01 17.27 48.05
CA PRO A 100 20.45 17.14 48.10
C PRO A 100 20.91 16.11 47.07
N ASN A 101 21.77 16.52 46.13
CA ASN A 101 22.23 15.70 45.00
C ASN A 101 21.15 15.35 43.95
N ALA A 102 20.15 16.20 43.70
CA ALA A 102 19.14 16.06 42.64
C ALA A 102 19.69 15.57 41.28
N LYS A 103 20.86 16.08 40.86
CA LYS A 103 21.57 15.68 39.61
C LYS A 103 22.02 14.21 39.55
N THR A 104 22.08 13.53 40.69
CA THR A 104 22.50 12.13 40.80
C THR A 104 21.33 11.17 40.91
N THR A 105 20.12 11.68 41.13
CA THR A 105 18.92 10.85 41.24
C THR A 105 18.66 10.12 39.92
N PRO A 106 18.32 8.83 39.95
CA PRO A 106 18.00 8.06 38.75
C PRO A 106 16.91 8.71 37.88
N CYS A 107 15.90 9.33 38.50
CA CYS A 107 14.79 9.99 37.80
C CYS A 107 15.24 11.18 36.95
N VAL A 108 16.07 12.07 37.51
CA VAL A 108 16.59 13.24 36.77
C VAL A 108 17.58 12.80 35.68
N ARG A 109 18.42 11.81 35.97
CA ARG A 109 19.35 11.23 34.98
C ARG A 109 18.63 10.55 33.83
N TYR A 110 17.54 9.84 34.13
CA TYR A 110 16.70 9.21 33.12
C TYR A 110 16.04 10.26 32.21
N ALA A 111 15.37 11.27 32.79
CA ALA A 111 14.73 12.34 32.03
C ALA A 111 15.71 13.11 31.14
N GLN A 112 16.89 13.46 31.68
CA GLN A 112 17.95 14.10 30.90
C GLN A 112 18.49 13.19 29.79
N GLY A 113 18.69 11.90 30.07
CA GLY A 113 19.17 10.93 29.08
C GLY A 113 18.15 10.65 27.97
N ALA A 114 16.85 10.64 28.28
CA ALA A 114 15.79 10.47 27.30
C ALA A 114 15.68 11.71 26.38
N LEU A 115 15.66 12.92 26.96
CA LEU A 115 15.57 14.17 26.20
C LEU A 115 16.81 14.45 25.34
N SER A 116 17.98 13.99 25.77
CA SER A 116 19.23 14.12 25.01
C SER A 116 19.45 13.00 23.98
N GLY A 117 18.50 12.07 23.83
CA GLY A 117 18.63 10.92 22.93
C GLY A 117 19.70 9.90 23.34
N LYS A 118 20.18 9.96 24.59
CA LYS A 118 21.24 9.08 25.11
C LYS A 118 20.78 7.63 25.26
N TYR A 119 19.48 7.40 25.49
CA TYR A 119 18.88 6.07 25.52
C TYR A 119 18.22 5.78 24.16
N ASN A 120 19.02 5.29 23.21
CA ASN A 120 18.57 4.95 21.84
C ASN A 120 17.86 3.58 21.75
N ASN A 121 17.10 3.21 22.79
CA ASN A 121 16.34 1.97 22.84
C ASN A 121 14.86 2.30 22.84
N GLU A 122 14.27 2.31 21.64
CA GLU A 122 12.85 2.59 21.43
C GLU A 122 11.93 1.65 22.24
N VAL A 123 12.35 0.40 22.45
CA VAL A 123 11.58 -0.58 23.22
C VAL A 123 11.54 -0.22 24.71
N PHE A 124 12.67 0.21 25.29
CA PHE A 124 12.72 0.59 26.70
C PHE A 124 12.00 1.91 26.97
N ASN A 125 12.21 2.92 26.12
CA ASN A 125 11.54 4.21 26.27
C ASN A 125 10.02 4.05 26.05
N GLY A 126 9.62 3.26 25.04
CA GLY A 126 8.21 2.92 24.80
C GLY A 126 7.56 2.16 25.96
N LEU A 127 8.31 1.30 26.67
CA LEU A 127 7.82 0.61 27.86
C LEU A 127 7.55 1.58 29.03
N VAL A 128 8.45 2.56 29.24
CA VAL A 128 8.25 3.59 30.29
C VAL A 128 7.07 4.49 29.93
N GLU A 129 6.95 4.92 28.67
CA GLU A 129 5.83 5.73 28.19
C GLU A 129 4.49 4.99 28.33
N ALA A 130 4.46 3.71 27.99
CA ALA A 130 3.28 2.86 28.17
C ALA A 130 2.86 2.73 29.64
N MET A 131 3.82 2.62 30.57
CA MET A 131 3.55 2.53 32.00
C MET A 131 3.01 3.85 32.58
N VAL A 132 3.55 4.99 32.15
CA VAL A 132 3.03 6.32 32.55
C VAL A 132 1.62 6.54 31.99
N THR A 133 1.42 6.24 30.71
CA THR A 133 0.10 6.35 30.05
C THR A 133 -0.93 5.42 30.69
N LYS A 134 -0.53 4.23 31.15
CA LYS A 134 -1.39 3.30 31.89
C LYS A 134 -1.89 3.92 33.20
N ALA A 135 -0.98 4.44 34.04
CA ALA A 135 -1.36 5.02 35.32
C ALA A 135 -2.37 6.17 35.16
N ASP A 136 -2.14 7.01 34.14
CA ASP A 136 -3.05 8.10 33.76
C ASP A 136 -4.39 7.59 33.19
N LYS A 137 -4.40 6.51 32.40
CA LYS A 137 -5.65 5.89 31.91
C LYS A 137 -6.44 5.17 33.01
N GLU A 138 -5.77 4.57 33.99
CA GLU A 138 -6.38 3.99 35.19
C GLU A 138 -7.02 5.06 36.06
N GLU A 139 -6.36 6.21 36.22
CA GLU A 139 -6.91 7.37 36.93
C GLU A 139 -8.13 7.97 36.19
N ARG A 140 -8.15 7.90 34.85
CA ARG A 140 -9.25 8.38 34.00
C ARG A 140 -10.35 7.34 33.75
N GLY A 141 -10.19 6.09 34.20
CA GLY A 141 -11.20 5.03 34.07
C GLY A 141 -11.49 4.55 32.64
N VAL A 142 -10.51 4.57 31.72
CA VAL A 142 -10.69 4.21 30.30
C VAL A 142 -10.05 2.85 29.95
N GLY A 143 -10.66 2.08 29.03
CA GLY A 143 -10.26 0.71 28.69
C GLY A 143 -8.92 0.57 27.94
N MET A 144 -8.29 -0.60 28.09
CA MET A 144 -6.97 -0.94 27.51
C MET A 144 -7.08 -2.11 26.51
N GLN A 145 -6.80 -1.88 25.22
CA GLN A 145 -6.71 -2.95 24.21
C GLN A 145 -5.45 -2.82 23.33
N ASN A 146 -4.93 -4.00 22.90
CA ASN A 146 -3.83 -4.30 21.97
C ASN A 146 -2.41 -4.45 22.55
N PHE A 147 -1.98 -5.71 22.81
CA PHE A 147 -0.57 -6.08 23.00
C PHE A 147 -0.24 -7.48 22.42
N ASN A 148 0.95 -7.61 21.83
CA ASN A 148 1.57 -8.85 21.31
C ASN A 148 1.66 -9.96 22.41
N PRO A 149 1.52 -11.28 22.14
CA PRO A 149 1.60 -12.34 23.17
C PRO A 149 2.83 -12.33 24.09
N ALA A 150 4.00 -11.87 23.64
CA ALA A 150 5.18 -11.71 24.50
C ALA A 150 5.03 -10.48 25.40
N ALA A 151 4.55 -9.37 24.84
CA ALA A 151 4.21 -8.18 25.59
C ALA A 151 3.05 -8.46 26.57
N TYR A 152 2.01 -9.20 26.17
CA TYR A 152 0.85 -9.57 26.97
C TYR A 152 1.24 -10.37 28.21
N ARG A 153 2.23 -11.28 28.09
CA ARG A 153 2.78 -12.01 29.24
C ARG A 153 3.49 -11.08 30.22
N ALA A 154 4.36 -10.19 29.73
CA ALA A 154 4.97 -9.15 30.56
C ALA A 154 3.94 -8.17 31.15
N PHE A 155 2.86 -7.88 30.42
CA PHE A 155 1.75 -7.07 30.90
C PHE A 155 0.97 -7.80 32.00
N GLN A 156 0.70 -9.10 31.88
CA GLN A 156 0.02 -9.88 32.93
C GLN A 156 0.79 -9.91 34.26
N GLU A 157 2.10 -9.70 34.24
CA GLU A 157 2.91 -9.58 35.47
C GLU A 157 2.58 -8.30 36.25
N HIS A 158 2.03 -7.28 35.60
CA HIS A 158 1.78 -5.95 36.17
C HIS A 158 0.34 -5.43 35.97
N LEU A 159 -0.49 -6.15 35.23
CA LEU A 159 -1.89 -5.84 34.93
C LEU A 159 -2.77 -7.07 35.16
N PRO A 160 -3.96 -6.91 35.74
CA PRO A 160 -4.96 -7.97 35.75
C PRO A 160 -5.47 -8.23 34.33
N GLY A 161 -4.89 -9.25 33.68
CA GLY A 161 -5.28 -9.73 32.36
C GLY A 161 -5.86 -11.15 32.40
N ARG A 162 -6.68 -11.49 31.40
CA ARG A 162 -7.21 -12.84 31.20
C ARG A 162 -6.07 -13.81 30.83
N SER A 163 -6.01 -14.98 31.46
CA SER A 163 -4.97 -15.96 31.14
C SER A 163 -5.08 -16.51 29.71
N GLU A 164 -3.97 -16.94 29.14
CA GLU A 164 -3.95 -17.63 27.83
C GLU A 164 -4.94 -18.79 27.77
N ARG A 165 -5.05 -19.58 28.85
CA ARG A 165 -6.00 -20.69 28.95
C ARG A 165 -7.44 -20.21 28.78
N SER A 166 -7.79 -19.06 29.35
CA SER A 166 -9.12 -18.48 29.19
C SER A 166 -9.34 -17.88 27.79
N PHE A 167 -8.32 -17.37 27.12
CA PHE A 167 -8.43 -16.98 25.70
C PHE A 167 -8.66 -18.20 24.81
N ARG A 168 -7.85 -19.26 24.97
CA ARG A 168 -8.02 -20.52 24.25
C ARG A 168 -9.40 -21.14 24.50
N ALA A 169 -9.93 -21.04 25.72
CA ALA A 169 -11.28 -21.49 26.03
C ALA A 169 -12.37 -20.65 25.35
N LYS A 170 -12.14 -19.36 25.10
CA LYS A 170 -13.03 -18.51 24.32
C LYS A 170 -12.93 -18.82 22.83
N GLU A 171 -11.72 -18.86 22.28
CA GLU A 171 -11.45 -19.24 20.89
C GLU A 171 -12.06 -20.63 20.58
N ALA A 172 -11.98 -21.58 21.51
CA ALA A 172 -12.59 -22.90 21.35
C ALA A 172 -14.13 -22.91 21.37
N ARG A 173 -14.76 -21.87 21.92
CA ARG A 173 -16.23 -21.68 21.92
C ARG A 173 -16.72 -20.92 20.69
N GLU A 174 -15.85 -20.17 20.02
CA GLU A 174 -16.22 -19.48 18.79
C GLU A 174 -16.53 -20.49 17.69
N PRO A 175 -17.57 -20.24 16.87
CA PRO A 175 -17.88 -21.10 15.74
C PRO A 175 -16.67 -21.17 14.81
N ARG A 176 -16.12 -22.38 14.62
CA ARG A 176 -14.90 -22.54 13.82
C ARG A 176 -15.16 -22.34 12.34
N PHE A 177 -14.15 -21.89 11.61
CA PHE A 177 -14.23 -21.79 10.16
C PHE A 177 -14.44 -23.18 9.50
N PRO A 178 -15.33 -23.32 8.50
CA PRO A 178 -15.55 -24.60 7.83
C PRO A 178 -14.28 -25.13 7.12
N MET A 179 -14.12 -26.45 7.10
CA MET A 179 -12.94 -27.12 6.47
C MET A 179 -13.10 -27.29 4.95
N ASP A 180 -14.33 -27.23 4.47
CA ASP A 180 -14.76 -27.43 3.09
C ASP A 180 -15.59 -26.22 2.64
N ILE A 181 -15.91 -26.17 1.34
CA ILE A 181 -16.83 -25.16 0.80
C ILE A 181 -18.25 -25.65 1.10
N SER A 182 -18.85 -25.13 2.17
CA SER A 182 -20.15 -25.57 2.70
C SER A 182 -21.13 -24.40 2.82
N ASP A 183 -22.43 -24.69 3.00
CA ASP A 183 -23.46 -23.65 3.26
C ASP A 183 -23.08 -22.69 4.39
N ARG A 184 -22.38 -23.23 5.40
CA ARG A 184 -22.00 -22.50 6.59
C ARG A 184 -21.01 -21.37 6.29
N ASN A 185 -20.18 -21.49 5.26
CA ASN A 185 -19.27 -20.42 4.83
C ASN A 185 -20.08 -19.18 4.46
N PHE A 186 -21.00 -19.34 3.51
CA PHE A 186 -21.82 -18.27 2.95
C PHE A 186 -22.80 -17.69 3.98
N LYS A 187 -23.30 -18.53 4.91
CA LYS A 187 -24.10 -18.03 6.04
C LYS A 187 -23.28 -17.09 6.93
N LEU A 188 -22.03 -17.42 7.23
CA LEU A 188 -21.14 -16.54 8.03
C LEU A 188 -20.82 -15.26 7.29
N ASP A 189 -20.67 -15.30 5.96
CA ASP A 189 -20.45 -14.13 5.13
C ASP A 189 -21.69 -13.21 5.15
N ALA A 190 -22.90 -13.77 5.00
CA ALA A 190 -24.15 -13.02 5.09
C ALA A 190 -24.38 -12.43 6.49
N GLU A 191 -24.12 -13.19 7.56
CA GLU A 191 -24.16 -12.70 8.94
C GLU A 191 -23.17 -11.55 9.16
N HIS A 192 -22.00 -11.59 8.51
CA HIS A 192 -21.02 -10.52 8.58
C HIS A 192 -21.49 -9.25 7.86
N LEU A 193 -22.02 -9.37 6.65
CA LEU A 193 -22.57 -8.24 5.89
C LEU A 193 -23.77 -7.61 6.62
N GLN A 194 -24.64 -8.44 7.20
CA GLN A 194 -25.75 -7.98 8.03
C GLN A 194 -25.26 -7.21 9.27
N ALA A 195 -24.18 -7.68 9.92
CA ALA A 195 -23.59 -6.99 11.06
C ALA A 195 -22.94 -5.64 10.70
N LEU A 196 -22.58 -5.45 9.42
CA LEU A 196 -22.10 -4.19 8.86
C LEU A 196 -23.23 -3.30 8.34
N GLU A 197 -24.48 -3.79 8.35
CA GLU A 197 -25.64 -3.13 7.73
C GLU A 197 -25.39 -2.78 6.25
N TYR A 198 -24.69 -3.67 5.54
CA TYR A 198 -24.28 -3.47 4.15
C TYR A 198 -25.02 -4.43 3.20
N ASP A 199 -25.72 -3.87 2.22
CA ASP A 199 -26.48 -4.59 1.17
C ASP A 199 -25.98 -4.29 -0.25
N GLY A 200 -24.85 -3.58 -0.37
CA GLY A 200 -24.26 -3.18 -1.64
C GLY A 200 -23.45 -4.28 -2.35
N PRO A 201 -22.79 -3.92 -3.46
CA PRO A 201 -21.98 -4.85 -4.24
C PRO A 201 -20.74 -5.36 -3.46
N VAL A 202 -20.32 -6.58 -3.74
CA VAL A 202 -19.07 -7.16 -3.24
C VAL A 202 -18.23 -7.77 -4.35
N ASN A 203 -16.92 -7.81 -4.13
CA ASN A 203 -15.94 -8.29 -5.09
C ASN A 203 -15.35 -9.61 -4.60
N LEU A 204 -15.49 -10.66 -5.39
CA LEU A 204 -14.85 -11.94 -5.10
C LEU A 204 -13.43 -11.92 -5.66
N SER A 205 -12.48 -12.39 -4.87
CA SER A 205 -11.09 -12.56 -5.30
C SER A 205 -10.61 -13.96 -4.98
N CYS A 206 -9.66 -14.45 -5.78
CA CYS A 206 -9.04 -15.76 -5.58
C CYS A 206 -7.54 -15.68 -5.82
N ASP A 207 -6.78 -16.31 -4.93
CA ASP A 207 -5.34 -16.53 -5.11
C ASP A 207 -4.89 -17.83 -4.42
N ASP A 208 -3.75 -18.34 -4.87
CA ASP A 208 -3.14 -19.57 -4.40
C ASP A 208 -1.82 -19.30 -3.70
N THR A 209 -1.60 -19.95 -2.56
CA THR A 209 -0.30 -19.92 -1.89
C THR A 209 0.20 -21.31 -1.54
N LYS A 210 1.52 -21.43 -1.38
CA LYS A 210 2.16 -22.69 -0.97
C LYS A 210 1.81 -23.03 0.47
N LEU A 211 1.50 -24.30 0.71
CA LEU A 211 1.35 -24.93 2.01
C LEU A 211 2.56 -25.80 2.32
N PHE A 212 2.86 -25.97 3.61
CA PHE A 212 3.70 -27.07 4.06
C PHE A 212 2.92 -28.41 3.93
N PRO A 213 3.36 -29.37 3.11
CA PRO A 213 2.59 -30.59 2.84
C PRO A 213 2.51 -31.50 4.07
N SER A 214 1.38 -31.47 4.76
CA SER A 214 1.16 -32.24 5.98
C SER A 214 -0.31 -32.59 6.20
N PHE A 215 -0.55 -33.71 6.86
CA PHE A 215 -1.87 -34.10 7.33
C PHE A 215 -2.05 -33.65 8.78
N GLY A 216 -3.21 -33.08 9.08
CA GLY A 216 -3.57 -32.65 10.43
C GLY A 216 -4.92 -33.20 10.85
N LEU A 217 -5.09 -33.47 12.14
CA LEU A 217 -6.41 -33.79 12.69
C LEU A 217 -7.08 -32.52 13.18
N TYR A 218 -8.15 -32.15 12.50
CA TYR A 218 -9.06 -31.12 12.91
C TYR A 218 -10.20 -31.73 13.73
N TRP A 219 -10.55 -31.12 14.86
CA TRP A 219 -11.71 -31.51 15.64
C TRP A 219 -12.90 -30.62 15.28
N ASP A 220 -14.00 -31.24 14.84
CA ASP A 220 -15.25 -30.55 14.57
C ASP A 220 -16.22 -30.75 15.74
N ASN A 221 -16.59 -29.64 16.41
CA ASN A 221 -17.47 -29.67 17.58
C ASN A 221 -18.91 -30.05 17.22
N ASP A 222 -19.39 -29.68 16.03
CA ASP A 222 -20.77 -29.90 15.60
C ASP A 222 -20.96 -31.37 15.20
N LYS A 223 -20.00 -31.89 14.41
CA LYS A 223 -19.97 -33.29 13.96
C LYS A 223 -19.37 -34.26 15.00
N LYS A 224 -18.89 -33.75 16.14
CA LYS A 224 -18.24 -34.48 17.25
C LYS A 224 -17.28 -35.57 16.78
N SER A 225 -16.43 -35.24 15.81
CA SER A 225 -15.46 -36.19 15.24
C SER A 225 -14.20 -35.49 14.74
N HIS A 226 -13.13 -36.27 14.62
CA HIS A 226 -11.91 -35.80 13.98
C HIS A 226 -12.04 -35.87 12.47
N PHE A 227 -11.41 -34.92 11.78
CA PHE A 227 -11.30 -34.86 10.35
C PHE A 227 -9.84 -34.69 9.97
N LEU A 228 -9.38 -35.50 9.04
CA LEU A 228 -8.06 -35.39 8.45
C LEU A 228 -8.10 -34.30 7.38
N VAL A 229 -7.33 -33.23 7.57
CA VAL A 229 -7.22 -32.10 6.63
C VAL A 229 -5.82 -32.04 6.01
N GLY A 230 -5.70 -31.32 4.88
CA GLY A 230 -4.44 -31.21 4.11
C GLY A 230 -4.29 -32.28 3.01
N GLY A 231 -5.36 -33.01 2.70
CA GLY A 231 -5.45 -33.96 1.60
C GLY A 231 -6.10 -33.41 0.33
N SER A 232 -5.90 -34.09 -0.79
CA SER A 232 -6.49 -33.78 -2.10
C SER A 232 -8.00 -34.01 -2.18
N ASP A 233 -8.52 -34.99 -1.43
CA ASP A 233 -9.89 -35.48 -1.55
C ASP A 233 -10.84 -34.85 -0.51
N GLY A 234 -10.47 -33.66 -0.01
CA GLY A 234 -11.20 -32.96 1.04
C GLY A 234 -10.99 -33.55 2.45
N PRO A 235 -11.74 -33.06 3.45
CA PRO A 235 -11.61 -33.52 4.83
C PRO A 235 -12.17 -34.94 5.01
N LEU A 236 -11.31 -35.88 5.43
CA LEU A 236 -11.72 -37.28 5.68
C LEU A 236 -12.11 -37.47 7.14
N ARG A 237 -13.29 -38.04 7.41
CA ARG A 237 -13.71 -38.32 8.78
C ARG A 237 -12.87 -39.43 9.40
N VAL A 238 -12.40 -39.19 10.61
CA VAL A 238 -11.64 -40.13 11.44
C VAL A 238 -12.42 -40.33 12.73
N ALA A 239 -13.00 -41.52 12.90
CA ALA A 239 -13.77 -41.85 14.10
C ALA A 239 -12.86 -42.03 15.32
N ASP A 240 -11.67 -42.59 15.12
CA ASP A 240 -10.66 -42.85 16.15
C ASP A 240 -9.30 -42.26 15.71
N PRO A 241 -8.74 -41.28 16.45
CA PRO A 241 -7.41 -40.72 16.18
C PRO A 241 -6.29 -41.75 16.07
N ASP A 242 -6.40 -42.90 16.74
CA ASP A 242 -5.37 -43.94 16.66
C ASP A 242 -5.40 -44.71 15.33
N GLN A 243 -6.50 -44.62 14.58
CA GLN A 243 -6.68 -45.28 13.28
C GLN A 243 -6.31 -44.42 12.07
N VAL A 244 -5.76 -43.22 12.28
CA VAL A 244 -5.44 -42.27 11.21
C VAL A 244 -4.56 -42.84 10.11
N LYS A 245 -3.58 -43.68 10.48
CA LYS A 245 -2.72 -44.35 9.50
C LYS A 245 -3.51 -45.29 8.58
N GLY A 246 -4.52 -45.98 9.12
CA GLY A 246 -5.43 -46.83 8.37
C GLY A 246 -6.28 -46.02 7.40
N VAL A 247 -6.89 -44.93 7.88
CA VAL A 247 -7.71 -44.02 7.06
C VAL A 247 -6.90 -43.41 5.91
N ILE A 248 -5.66 -42.98 6.16
CA ILE A 248 -4.77 -42.45 5.11
C ILE A 248 -4.48 -43.51 4.05
N ALA A 249 -4.15 -44.74 4.48
CA ALA A 249 -3.80 -45.83 3.57
C ALA A 249 -5.01 -46.29 2.73
N GLU A 250 -6.18 -46.41 3.35
CA GLU A 250 -7.43 -46.81 2.70
C GLU A 250 -7.89 -45.77 1.68
N ALA A 251 -7.91 -44.49 2.05
CA ALA A 251 -8.31 -43.40 1.17
C ALA A 251 -7.27 -43.07 0.10
N LYS A 252 -6.06 -43.65 0.17
CA LYS A 252 -4.90 -43.30 -0.67
C LYS A 252 -4.65 -41.79 -0.71
N ALA A 253 -4.91 -41.11 0.41
CA ALA A 253 -4.92 -39.67 0.50
C ALA A 253 -3.53 -39.10 0.18
N LYS A 254 -3.48 -38.09 -0.70
CA LYS A 254 -2.24 -37.38 -1.03
C LYS A 254 -2.21 -36.03 -0.34
N LYS A 255 -1.05 -35.68 0.21
CA LYS A 255 -0.81 -34.35 0.77
C LYS A 255 -0.81 -33.32 -0.34
N VAL A 256 -1.52 -32.22 -0.12
CA VAL A 256 -1.48 -31.08 -1.04
C VAL A 256 -0.31 -30.16 -0.73
N THR A 257 0.02 -29.29 -1.69
CA THR A 257 1.14 -28.34 -1.60
C THR A 257 0.69 -26.89 -1.74
N LYS A 258 -0.60 -26.65 -2.02
CA LYS A 258 -1.18 -25.33 -2.16
C LYS A 258 -2.52 -25.23 -1.42
N ILE A 259 -2.87 -24.01 -1.04
CA ILE A 259 -4.20 -23.62 -0.60
C ILE A 259 -4.71 -22.57 -1.56
N ARG A 260 -5.94 -22.76 -2.01
CA ARG A 260 -6.73 -21.76 -2.72
C ARG A 260 -7.60 -21.02 -1.73
N LEU A 261 -7.54 -19.70 -1.77
CA LEU A 261 -8.30 -18.82 -0.89
C LEU A 261 -9.27 -17.99 -1.71
N TRP A 262 -10.52 -17.90 -1.26
CA TRP A 262 -11.49 -16.94 -1.76
C TRP A 262 -11.76 -15.88 -0.70
N CYS A 263 -11.64 -14.61 -1.09
CA CYS A 263 -11.96 -13.47 -0.23
C CYS A 263 -12.98 -12.55 -0.88
N LEU A 264 -13.94 -12.06 -0.09
CA LEU A 264 -14.77 -10.92 -0.49
C LEU A 264 -14.10 -9.62 -0.05
N THR A 265 -14.08 -8.67 -0.97
CA THR A 265 -13.78 -7.27 -0.68
C THR A 265 -15.07 -6.48 -0.76
N ILE A 266 -15.36 -5.70 0.28
CA ILE A 266 -16.43 -4.71 0.27
C ILE A 266 -15.80 -3.42 -0.30
N PRO A 267 -16.37 -2.80 -1.35
CA PRO A 267 -15.83 -1.60 -1.99
C PRO A 267 -16.10 -0.35 -1.14
N VAL A 268 -15.73 -0.41 0.14
CA VAL A 268 -15.82 0.68 1.12
C VAL A 268 -14.46 0.80 1.81
N PRO A 269 -13.83 1.98 1.79
CA PRO A 269 -12.55 2.19 2.45
C PRO A 269 -12.63 1.86 3.95
N GLY A 270 -11.59 1.21 4.48
CA GLY A 270 -11.51 0.89 5.90
C GLY A 270 -12.28 -0.36 6.34
N VAL A 271 -12.80 -1.16 5.40
CA VAL A 271 -13.43 -2.45 5.70
C VAL A 271 -12.45 -3.59 5.40
N THR A 272 -12.32 -4.55 6.32
CA THR A 272 -11.45 -5.71 6.13
C THR A 272 -12.03 -6.69 5.12
N PRO A 273 -11.20 -7.37 4.31
CA PRO A 273 -11.68 -8.47 3.48
C PRO A 273 -12.23 -9.63 4.32
N ILE A 274 -13.25 -10.31 3.78
CA ILE A 274 -13.90 -11.46 4.41
C ILE A 274 -13.34 -12.73 3.77
N ILE A 275 -12.76 -13.61 4.56
CA ILE A 275 -12.34 -14.94 4.11
C ILE A 275 -13.59 -15.82 3.95
N VAL A 276 -13.95 -16.14 2.71
CA VAL A 276 -15.14 -16.95 2.34
C VAL A 276 -14.85 -18.42 2.51
N ALA A 277 -13.83 -18.90 1.80
CA ALA A 277 -13.50 -20.31 1.69
C ALA A 277 -12.00 -20.50 1.51
N ALA A 278 -11.48 -21.61 2.02
CA ALA A 278 -10.09 -21.99 1.86
C ALA A 278 -10.01 -23.48 1.56
N LEU A 279 -9.47 -23.84 0.40
CA LEU A 279 -9.46 -25.21 -0.11
C LEU A 279 -8.03 -25.68 -0.37
N PRO A 280 -7.61 -26.83 0.19
CA PRO A 280 -6.35 -27.47 -0.19
C PRO A 280 -6.44 -27.96 -1.64
N ILE A 281 -5.50 -27.56 -2.50
CA ILE A 281 -5.49 -27.93 -3.92
C ILE A 281 -4.16 -28.55 -4.36
N ALA A 282 -4.21 -29.39 -5.38
CA ALA A 282 -3.02 -29.91 -6.05
C ALA A 282 -2.41 -28.86 -7.01
N ASN A 283 -1.14 -29.03 -7.36
CA ASN A 283 -0.44 -28.09 -8.25
C ASN A 283 -0.86 -28.17 -9.72
N ASP A 284 -1.48 -29.29 -10.12
CA ASP A 284 -1.73 -29.69 -11.50
C ASP A 284 -3.24 -29.68 -11.85
N LEU A 285 -4.04 -28.95 -11.07
CA LEU A 285 -5.46 -28.81 -11.37
C LEU A 285 -5.67 -28.05 -12.69
N LYS A 286 -6.60 -28.56 -13.49
CA LYS A 286 -7.00 -27.99 -14.77
C LYS A 286 -8.11 -26.97 -14.60
N ALA A 287 -8.22 -26.05 -15.56
CA ALA A 287 -9.21 -24.98 -15.55
C ALA A 287 -10.66 -25.48 -15.38
N ASP A 288 -11.03 -26.64 -15.95
CA ASP A 288 -12.38 -27.20 -15.82
C ASP A 288 -12.74 -27.62 -14.38
N VAL A 289 -11.74 -28.05 -13.60
CA VAL A 289 -11.92 -28.38 -12.18
C VAL A 289 -12.04 -27.11 -11.35
N LEU A 290 -11.19 -26.12 -11.63
CA LEU A 290 -11.19 -24.84 -10.92
C LEU A 290 -12.49 -24.06 -11.15
N LEU A 291 -13.01 -24.11 -12.39
CA LEU A 291 -14.29 -23.52 -12.77
C LEU A 291 -15.45 -24.08 -11.94
N LYS A 292 -15.46 -25.39 -11.67
CA LYS A 292 -16.51 -26.00 -10.82
C LYS A 292 -16.51 -25.42 -9.42
N TYR A 293 -15.33 -25.14 -8.85
CA TYR A 293 -15.24 -24.48 -7.55
C TYR A 293 -15.74 -23.03 -7.62
N LEU A 294 -15.34 -22.28 -8.66
CA LEU A 294 -15.79 -20.90 -8.86
C LEU A 294 -17.32 -20.80 -9.00
N ILE A 295 -17.91 -21.60 -9.89
CA ILE A 295 -19.36 -21.66 -10.10
C ILE A 295 -20.07 -22.07 -8.81
N HIS A 296 -19.51 -23.03 -8.05
CA HIS A 296 -20.07 -23.39 -6.76
C HIS A 296 -20.04 -22.22 -5.77
N VAL A 297 -18.90 -21.54 -5.60
CA VAL A 297 -18.78 -20.38 -4.70
C VAL A 297 -19.74 -19.26 -5.11
N ILE A 298 -19.80 -18.89 -6.39
CA ILE A 298 -20.69 -17.83 -6.88
C ILE A 298 -22.17 -18.17 -6.66
N ASN A 299 -22.60 -19.39 -7.03
CA ASN A 299 -23.99 -19.79 -6.82
C ASN A 299 -24.40 -19.75 -5.35
N ARG A 300 -23.48 -20.09 -4.45
CA ARG A 300 -23.75 -20.11 -3.01
C ARG A 300 -23.72 -18.72 -2.39
N LEU A 301 -22.90 -17.79 -2.90
CA LEU A 301 -23.00 -16.37 -2.56
C LEU A 301 -24.38 -15.82 -2.97
N ILE A 302 -24.82 -16.11 -4.19
CA ILE A 302 -26.13 -15.71 -4.72
C ILE A 302 -27.28 -16.32 -3.89
N ASP A 303 -27.19 -17.60 -3.50
CA ASP A 303 -28.20 -18.27 -2.65
C ASP A 303 -28.41 -17.57 -1.30
N HIS A 304 -27.37 -16.88 -0.80
CA HIS A 304 -27.40 -16.13 0.45
C HIS A 304 -27.65 -14.63 0.25
N ASN A 305 -28.15 -14.23 -0.93
CA ASN A 305 -28.44 -12.85 -1.32
C ASN A 305 -27.22 -11.91 -1.23
N ILE A 306 -26.02 -12.43 -1.49
CA ILE A 306 -24.79 -11.63 -1.54
C ILE A 306 -24.57 -11.15 -2.97
N ASN A 307 -24.63 -9.83 -3.17
CA ASN A 307 -24.51 -9.19 -4.49
C ASN A 307 -23.05 -9.17 -4.99
N VAL A 308 -22.58 -10.30 -5.54
CA VAL A 308 -21.25 -10.41 -6.14
C VAL A 308 -21.25 -9.82 -7.56
N ILE A 309 -20.31 -8.91 -7.85
CA ILE A 309 -20.28 -8.17 -9.13
C ILE A 309 -18.99 -8.34 -9.94
N SER A 310 -17.96 -8.88 -9.31
CA SER A 310 -16.66 -9.10 -9.96
C SER A 310 -15.94 -10.31 -9.39
N TYR A 311 -15.11 -10.92 -10.25
CA TYR A 311 -14.19 -11.98 -9.88
C TYR A 311 -12.76 -11.62 -10.31
N ALA A 312 -11.89 -11.34 -9.32
CA ALA A 312 -10.50 -10.97 -9.52
C ALA A 312 -9.55 -12.13 -9.20
N CYS A 313 -8.54 -12.36 -10.05
CA CYS A 313 -7.52 -13.38 -9.82
C CYS A 313 -6.16 -12.97 -10.41
N ASP A 314 -5.15 -13.80 -10.13
CA ASP A 314 -3.82 -13.66 -10.73
C ASP A 314 -3.85 -13.81 -12.25
N GLY A 315 -2.78 -13.36 -12.90
CA GLY A 315 -2.63 -13.39 -14.35
C GLY A 315 -2.02 -14.66 -14.88
N THR A 316 -2.23 -15.80 -14.22
CA THR A 316 -1.75 -17.07 -14.78
C THR A 316 -2.62 -17.51 -15.96
N GLN A 317 -2.01 -18.26 -16.88
CA GLN A 317 -2.73 -18.78 -18.04
C GLN A 317 -3.92 -19.67 -17.65
N ILE A 318 -3.80 -20.41 -16.54
CA ILE A 318 -4.86 -21.27 -16.04
C ILE A 318 -6.02 -20.43 -15.50
N GLU A 319 -5.75 -19.41 -14.68
CA GLU A 319 -6.81 -18.54 -14.14
C GLU A 319 -7.52 -17.73 -15.23
N ARG A 320 -6.80 -17.18 -16.21
CA ARG A 320 -7.46 -16.54 -17.39
C ARG A 320 -8.32 -17.53 -18.17
N SER A 321 -7.88 -18.78 -18.31
CA SER A 321 -8.71 -19.82 -18.92
C SER A 321 -9.98 -20.10 -18.10
N VAL A 322 -9.92 -20.05 -16.77
CA VAL A 322 -11.10 -20.18 -15.90
C VAL A 322 -12.05 -19.00 -16.13
N GLN A 323 -11.54 -17.77 -16.16
CA GLN A 323 -12.33 -16.56 -16.41
C GLN A 323 -13.02 -16.61 -17.78
N TYR A 324 -12.32 -17.02 -18.83
CA TYR A 324 -12.94 -17.22 -20.15
C TYR A 324 -14.02 -18.29 -20.14
N MET A 325 -13.76 -19.45 -19.51
CA MET A 325 -14.76 -20.52 -19.44
C MET A 325 -16.00 -20.07 -18.66
N PHE A 326 -15.80 -19.31 -17.57
CA PHE A 326 -16.89 -18.74 -16.78
C PHE A 326 -17.72 -17.78 -17.63
N ALA A 327 -17.10 -16.76 -18.25
CA ALA A 327 -17.80 -15.80 -19.08
C ALA A 327 -18.51 -16.43 -20.29
N ASN A 328 -17.95 -17.51 -20.85
CA ASN A 328 -18.55 -18.23 -21.97
C ASN A 328 -19.69 -19.18 -21.59
N GLN A 329 -19.67 -19.74 -20.37
CA GLN A 329 -20.73 -20.60 -19.84
C GLN A 329 -21.86 -19.83 -19.15
N ALA A 330 -21.78 -18.50 -19.12
CA ALA A 330 -22.81 -17.65 -18.56
C ALA A 330 -24.18 -17.92 -19.23
N PRO A 331 -25.25 -18.17 -18.45
CA PRO A 331 -26.60 -18.38 -18.99
C PRO A 331 -27.09 -17.20 -19.84
N GLU A 332 -26.70 -16.00 -19.45
CA GLU A 332 -27.02 -14.74 -20.13
C GLU A 332 -25.78 -13.86 -20.21
N LYS A 333 -25.75 -13.00 -21.23
CA LYS A 333 -24.65 -12.07 -21.50
C LYS A 333 -25.24 -10.72 -21.86
N ILE A 334 -24.72 -9.67 -21.21
CA ILE A 334 -25.04 -8.28 -21.55
C ILE A 334 -23.91 -7.76 -22.45
N GLU A 335 -24.28 -7.06 -23.52
CA GLU A 335 -23.34 -6.48 -24.47
C GLU A 335 -23.47 -4.96 -24.45
N HIS A 336 -22.34 -4.28 -24.24
CA HIS A 336 -22.20 -2.85 -24.49
C HIS A 336 -21.28 -2.63 -25.68
N LEU A 337 -21.63 -1.65 -26.51
CA LEU A 337 -20.90 -1.31 -27.72
C LEU A 337 -20.37 0.11 -27.58
N ILE A 338 -19.07 0.27 -27.74
CA ILE A 338 -18.45 1.59 -27.92
C ILE A 338 -18.20 1.76 -29.41
N LYS A 339 -18.66 2.88 -29.98
CA LYS A 339 -18.54 3.12 -31.42
C LYS A 339 -17.07 3.12 -31.84
N ASP A 340 -16.82 2.57 -33.02
CA ASP A 340 -15.48 2.59 -33.61
C ASP A 340 -15.12 4.03 -34.04
N PRO A 341 -14.09 4.64 -33.42
CA PRO A 341 -13.72 6.01 -33.74
C PRO A 341 -13.05 6.14 -35.11
N HIS A 342 -12.51 5.06 -35.68
CA HIS A 342 -11.79 5.07 -36.96
C HIS A 342 -12.68 4.73 -38.17
N GLY A 343 -13.96 4.45 -37.96
CA GLY A 343 -14.94 4.24 -39.03
C GLY A 343 -14.78 2.93 -39.83
N LYS A 344 -14.04 1.93 -39.33
CA LYS A 344 -14.00 0.56 -39.90
C LYS A 344 -15.31 -0.19 -39.69
N GLY A 345 -16.15 0.28 -38.77
CA GLY A 345 -17.44 -0.30 -38.44
C GLY A 345 -17.34 -1.54 -37.53
N THR A 346 -16.21 -1.74 -36.85
CA THR A 346 -16.06 -2.80 -35.84
C THR A 346 -16.06 -2.18 -34.44
N PRO A 347 -17.22 -2.04 -33.79
CA PRO A 347 -17.29 -1.45 -32.45
C PRO A 347 -16.52 -2.29 -31.44
N LEU A 348 -16.10 -1.66 -30.34
CA LEU A 348 -15.54 -2.39 -29.20
C LEU A 348 -16.69 -3.05 -28.43
N HIS A 349 -16.70 -4.38 -28.40
CA HIS A 349 -17.70 -5.18 -27.69
C HIS A 349 -17.24 -5.44 -26.25
N ILE A 350 -18.01 -4.96 -25.28
CA ILE A 350 -17.82 -5.26 -23.85
C ILE A 350 -18.90 -6.26 -23.44
N GLN A 351 -18.49 -7.45 -23.04
CA GLN A 351 -19.39 -8.55 -22.71
C GLN A 351 -19.36 -8.83 -21.21
N ILE A 352 -20.51 -8.72 -20.55
CA ILE A 352 -20.66 -8.98 -19.11
C ILE A 352 -21.45 -10.27 -18.91
N ALA A 353 -20.95 -11.16 -18.05
CA ALA A 353 -21.61 -12.43 -17.74
C ALA A 353 -22.73 -12.23 -16.72
N VAL A 354 -23.90 -12.82 -16.95
CA VAL A 354 -25.04 -12.76 -16.03
C VAL A 354 -25.36 -14.14 -15.47
N TYR A 355 -25.40 -14.25 -14.15
CA TYR A 355 -25.78 -15.45 -13.42
C TYR A 355 -26.90 -15.13 -12.45
N ARG A 356 -28.12 -15.64 -12.70
CA ARG A 356 -29.29 -15.47 -11.81
C ARG A 356 -29.48 -13.99 -11.43
N ASP A 357 -29.59 -13.13 -12.45
CA ASP A 357 -29.76 -11.67 -12.34
C ASP A 357 -28.55 -10.90 -11.74
N HIS A 358 -27.40 -11.56 -11.55
CA HIS A 358 -26.17 -10.91 -11.10
C HIS A 358 -25.21 -10.71 -12.29
N SER A 359 -24.92 -9.45 -12.60
CA SER A 359 -23.90 -9.06 -13.58
C SER A 359 -22.50 -9.16 -12.97
N ILE A 360 -21.69 -10.09 -13.47
CA ILE A 360 -20.36 -10.41 -12.93
C ILE A 360 -19.30 -10.22 -14.01
N CYS A 361 -18.35 -9.33 -13.75
CA CYS A 361 -17.20 -9.12 -14.63
C CYS A 361 -15.94 -9.86 -14.16
N MET A 362 -15.11 -10.28 -15.12
CA MET A 362 -13.82 -10.93 -14.85
C MET A 362 -12.73 -9.86 -14.79
N ILE A 363 -11.95 -9.87 -13.72
CA ILE A 363 -10.92 -8.85 -13.46
C ILE A 363 -9.54 -9.48 -13.34
N GLN A 364 -8.58 -8.86 -13.99
CA GLN A 364 -7.16 -9.18 -13.88
C GLN A 364 -6.52 -8.25 -12.85
N ASP A 365 -5.69 -8.79 -11.96
CA ASP A 365 -5.00 -7.94 -10.98
C ASP A 365 -4.09 -6.90 -11.65
N SER A 366 -4.49 -5.63 -11.55
CA SER A 366 -3.80 -4.49 -12.17
C SER A 366 -2.39 -4.28 -11.60
N LYS A 367 -2.11 -4.69 -10.35
CA LYS A 367 -0.77 -4.58 -9.76
C LYS A 367 0.24 -5.55 -10.35
N HIS A 368 -0.22 -6.64 -10.97
CA HIS A 368 0.66 -7.60 -11.64
C HIS A 368 0.94 -7.24 -13.12
N ALA A 369 0.15 -6.34 -13.70
CA ALA A 369 0.35 -5.85 -15.06
C ALA A 369 1.72 -5.18 -15.27
N PRO A 370 2.20 -4.26 -14.42
CA PRO A 370 3.51 -3.63 -14.62
C PRO A 370 4.65 -4.64 -14.64
N LYS A 371 4.59 -5.70 -13.81
CA LYS A 371 5.58 -6.81 -13.87
C LYS A 371 5.59 -7.45 -15.25
N THR A 372 4.42 -7.72 -15.80
CA THR A 372 4.27 -8.37 -17.11
C THR A 372 4.82 -7.51 -18.24
N PHE A 373 4.47 -6.22 -18.27
CA PHE A 373 4.96 -5.28 -19.29
C PHE A 373 6.46 -5.06 -19.18
N ARG A 374 6.98 -4.81 -17.96
CA ARG A 374 8.44 -4.72 -17.72
C ARG A 374 9.16 -5.97 -18.22
N ASN A 375 8.68 -7.15 -17.84
CA ASN A 375 9.34 -8.41 -18.19
C ASN A 375 9.34 -8.65 -19.71
N ASN A 376 8.35 -8.13 -20.46
CA ASN A 376 8.35 -8.16 -21.92
C ASN A 376 9.41 -7.23 -22.51
N LEU A 377 9.50 -5.99 -22.02
CA LEU A 377 10.56 -5.05 -22.39
C LEU A 377 11.96 -5.60 -22.08
N PHE A 378 12.09 -6.39 -21.02
CA PHE A 378 13.35 -6.91 -20.50
C PHE A 378 13.69 -8.34 -20.97
N SER A 379 12.82 -8.99 -21.74
CA SER A 379 12.91 -10.43 -21.99
C SER A 379 14.16 -10.84 -22.76
N GLY A 380 14.72 -9.96 -23.61
CA GLY A 380 15.80 -10.26 -24.55
C GLY A 380 15.45 -11.27 -25.65
N ALA A 381 14.37 -12.03 -25.50
CA ALA A 381 13.83 -12.97 -26.48
C ALA A 381 12.88 -12.31 -27.50
N ARG A 382 12.54 -11.04 -27.26
CA ARG A 382 11.66 -10.21 -28.09
C ARG A 382 12.35 -8.88 -28.34
N LEU A 383 12.13 -8.31 -29.51
CA LEU A 383 12.55 -6.96 -29.86
C LEU A 383 11.28 -6.16 -30.13
N LEU A 384 10.85 -5.32 -29.19
CA LEU A 384 9.59 -4.57 -29.36
C LEU A 384 9.81 -3.51 -30.44
N VAL A 385 9.20 -3.68 -31.61
CA VAL A 385 9.31 -2.74 -32.75
C VAL A 385 8.08 -1.85 -32.77
N LEU A 386 8.28 -0.55 -32.59
CA LEU A 386 7.21 0.45 -32.54
C LEU A 386 7.43 1.45 -33.69
N GLY A 387 6.80 1.19 -34.83
CA GLY A 387 7.01 1.97 -36.04
C GLY A 387 8.45 1.94 -36.52
N SER A 388 9.08 3.12 -36.60
CA SER A 388 10.48 3.27 -37.01
C SER A 388 11.50 3.02 -35.88
N TYR A 389 11.03 2.63 -34.70
CA TYR A 389 11.80 2.60 -33.46
C TYR A 389 11.77 1.23 -32.77
N THR A 390 12.64 1.02 -31.77
CA THR A 390 12.72 -0.25 -31.04
C THR A 390 12.94 -0.05 -29.55
N ALA A 391 11.99 -0.50 -28.73
CA ALA A 391 12.13 -0.37 -27.28
C ALA A 391 12.99 -1.51 -26.73
N ILE A 392 14.10 -1.15 -26.06
CA ILE A 392 15.14 -2.11 -25.65
C ILE A 392 15.59 -1.93 -24.20
N TYR A 393 15.89 -3.06 -23.56
CA TYR A 393 16.37 -3.11 -22.18
C TYR A 393 17.66 -2.30 -21.93
N SER A 394 18.58 -2.24 -22.90
CA SER A 394 19.90 -1.61 -22.70
C SER A 394 19.79 -0.13 -22.33
N ARG A 395 18.85 0.62 -22.92
CA ARG A 395 18.61 2.03 -22.62
C ARG A 395 18.04 2.24 -21.23
N ILE A 396 17.10 1.39 -20.81
CA ILE A 396 16.57 1.40 -19.43
C ILE A 396 17.68 1.06 -18.43
N ARG A 397 18.58 0.14 -18.79
CA ARG A 397 19.77 -0.16 -17.98
C ARG A 397 20.70 1.04 -17.90
N GLU A 398 21.03 1.70 -19.01
CA GLU A 398 21.87 2.90 -19.01
C GLU A 398 21.29 4.00 -18.13
N MET A 399 19.98 4.26 -18.26
CA MET A 399 19.25 5.20 -17.41
C MET A 399 19.36 4.86 -15.92
N ALA A 400 19.23 3.59 -15.54
CA ALA A 400 19.32 3.18 -14.12
C ALA A 400 20.73 3.36 -13.51
N PHE A 401 21.75 3.61 -14.34
CA PHE A 401 23.11 3.90 -13.89
C PHE A 401 23.45 5.40 -13.92
N ALA A 402 22.59 6.23 -14.52
CA ALA A 402 22.76 7.67 -14.59
C ALA A 402 22.45 8.36 -13.25
N ASP A 403 23.11 9.49 -13.01
CA ASP A 403 22.89 10.29 -11.81
C ASP A 403 21.51 10.97 -11.85
N GLY A 404 20.80 10.95 -10.72
CA GLY A 404 19.45 11.53 -10.64
C GLY A 404 18.33 10.61 -11.17
N SER A 405 18.68 9.42 -11.66
CA SER A 405 17.70 8.43 -12.12
C SER A 405 16.73 7.99 -10.99
N PRO A 406 15.42 7.92 -11.26
CA PRO A 406 14.45 7.35 -10.34
C PRO A 406 14.60 5.84 -10.13
N LEU A 407 15.29 5.15 -11.05
CA LEU A 407 15.54 3.71 -10.98
C LEU A 407 16.81 3.40 -10.18
N PHE A 408 16.78 2.27 -9.47
CA PHE A 408 17.97 1.72 -8.84
C PHE A 408 18.66 0.70 -9.74
N ARG A 409 19.98 0.57 -9.61
CA ARG A 409 20.77 -0.45 -10.33
C ARG A 409 20.22 -1.88 -10.15
N ARG A 410 19.67 -2.21 -8.98
CA ARG A 410 19.06 -3.51 -8.67
C ARG A 410 17.73 -3.76 -9.42
N ASP A 411 17.09 -2.70 -9.91
CA ASP A 411 15.81 -2.79 -10.62
C ASP A 411 16.02 -3.33 -12.04
N VAL A 412 17.25 -3.21 -12.56
CA VAL A 412 17.65 -3.69 -13.88
C VAL A 412 18.65 -4.85 -13.81
N GLU A 413 19.59 -4.85 -12.84
CA GLU A 413 20.58 -5.91 -12.66
C GLU A 413 20.26 -6.87 -11.52
N LYS A 414 20.47 -8.18 -11.75
CA LYS A 414 20.13 -9.26 -10.80
C LYS A 414 18.70 -9.13 -10.27
N MET A 415 17.84 -8.62 -11.15
CA MET A 415 16.46 -8.28 -10.90
C MET A 415 15.65 -9.50 -10.47
N ASP A 416 14.88 -9.33 -9.41
CA ASP A 416 13.80 -10.24 -9.09
C ASP A 416 12.61 -9.93 -10.03
N ARG A 417 12.28 -10.89 -10.90
CA ARG A 417 11.15 -10.75 -11.84
C ARG A 417 9.80 -10.59 -11.14
N GLN A 418 9.74 -10.88 -9.84
CA GLN A 418 8.57 -10.70 -8.99
C GLN A 418 8.59 -9.40 -8.16
N ASP A 419 9.63 -8.56 -8.26
CA ASP A 419 9.68 -7.28 -7.54
C ASP A 419 8.69 -6.27 -8.14
N ASP A 420 7.54 -6.10 -7.47
CA ASP A 420 6.49 -5.14 -7.79
C ASP A 420 6.98 -3.70 -7.68
N ASN A 421 7.80 -3.39 -6.68
CA ASN A 421 8.26 -2.02 -6.44
C ASN A 421 9.18 -1.55 -7.58
N ALA A 422 10.04 -2.43 -8.09
CA ALA A 422 10.88 -2.12 -9.25
C ALA A 422 10.04 -1.90 -10.52
N ALA A 423 8.96 -2.67 -10.72
CA ALA A 423 8.06 -2.48 -11.84
C ALA A 423 7.29 -1.16 -11.72
N MET A 424 6.74 -0.86 -10.54
CA MET A 424 6.03 0.40 -10.29
C MET A 424 6.93 1.63 -10.46
N ARG A 425 8.21 1.57 -10.03
CA ARG A 425 9.16 2.67 -10.28
C ARG A 425 9.38 2.89 -11.78
N LEU A 426 9.52 1.82 -12.57
CA LEU A 426 9.71 1.93 -14.02
C LEU A 426 8.54 2.63 -14.71
N PHE A 427 7.30 2.31 -14.34
CA PHE A 427 6.09 2.93 -14.89
C PHE A 427 5.65 4.21 -14.15
N SER A 428 6.49 4.77 -13.28
CA SER A 428 6.15 5.98 -12.54
C SER A 428 6.29 7.25 -13.37
N ALA A 429 5.52 8.28 -13.02
CA ALA A 429 5.63 9.61 -13.60
C ALA A 429 7.04 10.20 -13.48
N ASP A 430 7.76 9.91 -12.38
CA ASP A 430 9.15 10.37 -12.19
C ASP A 430 10.08 9.77 -13.25
N THR A 431 9.94 8.47 -13.57
CA THR A 431 10.74 7.82 -14.61
C THR A 431 10.41 8.35 -16.00
N LEU A 432 9.13 8.54 -16.30
CA LEU A 432 8.69 9.14 -17.56
C LEU A 432 9.23 10.56 -17.73
N LYS A 433 9.14 11.38 -16.68
CA LYS A 433 9.69 12.73 -16.67
C LYS A 433 11.20 12.72 -16.87
N TYR A 434 11.91 11.84 -16.18
CA TYR A 434 13.36 11.72 -16.32
C TYR A 434 13.76 11.42 -17.77
N LEU A 435 13.09 10.45 -18.41
CA LEU A 435 13.32 10.12 -19.82
C LEU A 435 13.01 11.29 -20.75
N ALA A 436 11.87 11.95 -20.57
CA ALA A 436 11.50 13.09 -21.40
C ALA A 436 12.51 14.26 -21.29
N ASP A 437 13.03 14.51 -20.09
CA ASP A 437 13.96 15.63 -19.83
C ASP A 437 15.41 15.31 -20.28
N HIS A 438 15.88 14.07 -20.14
CA HIS A 438 17.30 13.70 -20.34
C HIS A 438 17.56 12.85 -21.58
N HIS A 439 16.56 12.10 -22.04
CA HIS A 439 16.65 11.16 -23.15
C HIS A 439 15.42 11.25 -24.09
N PRO A 440 15.10 12.44 -24.65
CA PRO A 440 13.98 12.59 -25.57
C PRO A 440 14.12 11.72 -26.83
N GLU A 441 15.32 11.25 -27.15
CA GLU A 441 15.60 10.30 -28.23
C GLU A 441 15.10 8.88 -27.95
N TYR A 442 14.72 8.53 -26.71
CA TYR A 442 14.12 7.23 -26.34
C TYR A 442 12.59 7.30 -26.42
N LEU A 443 12.08 7.82 -27.54
CA LEU A 443 10.67 8.13 -27.74
C LEU A 443 9.78 6.89 -27.56
N GLU A 444 10.20 5.75 -28.08
CA GLU A 444 9.47 4.49 -28.01
C GLU A 444 9.39 3.93 -26.58
N GLU A 445 10.45 4.08 -25.77
CA GLU A 445 10.39 3.75 -24.35
C GLU A 445 9.47 4.72 -23.61
N ILE A 446 9.51 6.02 -23.91
CA ILE A 446 8.62 7.01 -23.32
C ILE A 446 7.15 6.66 -23.62
N ILE A 447 6.81 6.40 -24.89
CA ILE A 447 5.45 6.05 -25.30
C ILE A 447 5.01 4.71 -24.66
N TYR A 448 5.90 3.71 -24.65
CA TYR A 448 5.62 2.42 -24.04
C TYR A 448 5.31 2.56 -22.55
N LEU A 449 6.17 3.26 -21.80
CA LEU A 449 5.98 3.48 -20.37
C LEU A 449 4.76 4.37 -20.09
N PHE A 450 4.45 5.33 -20.97
CA PHE A 450 3.29 6.20 -20.87
C PHE A 450 1.99 5.41 -20.99
N ILE A 451 1.81 4.67 -22.08
CA ILE A 451 0.59 3.89 -22.34
C ILE A 451 0.33 2.87 -21.23
N PHE A 452 1.33 2.06 -20.87
CA PHE A 452 1.13 1.01 -19.87
C PHE A 452 1.13 1.55 -18.44
N GLY A 453 1.82 2.66 -18.15
CA GLY A 453 1.74 3.34 -16.86
C GLY A 453 0.35 3.93 -16.62
N GLU A 454 -0.21 4.63 -17.60
CA GLU A 454 -1.56 5.18 -17.51
C GLU A 454 -2.65 4.11 -17.45
N LEU A 455 -2.48 2.98 -18.16
CA LEU A 455 -3.38 1.84 -18.04
C LEU A 455 -3.45 1.31 -16.59
N ILE A 456 -2.34 1.35 -15.86
CA ILE A 456 -2.29 0.96 -14.44
C ILE A 456 -2.90 2.07 -13.57
N ASP A 457 -2.61 3.33 -13.85
CA ASP A 457 -3.19 4.48 -13.13
C ASP A 457 -4.71 4.53 -13.25
N ALA A 458 -5.28 4.09 -14.37
CA ALA A 458 -6.72 3.94 -14.56
C ALA A 458 -7.37 3.08 -13.46
N TYR A 459 -6.62 2.14 -12.87
CA TYR A 459 -7.05 1.37 -11.70
C TYR A 459 -6.55 1.94 -10.37
N GLN A 460 -5.29 2.35 -10.29
CA GLN A 460 -4.59 2.55 -9.02
C GLN A 460 -4.60 4.00 -8.52
N ASN A 461 -4.80 4.97 -9.41
CA ASN A 461 -4.89 6.38 -9.03
C ASN A 461 -6.21 6.63 -8.29
N ARG A 462 -6.18 7.19 -7.07
CA ARG A 462 -7.37 7.38 -6.22
C ARG A 462 -8.13 8.68 -6.47
N SER A 463 -7.50 9.67 -7.11
CA SER A 463 -8.07 11.00 -7.36
C SER A 463 -8.67 11.17 -8.75
N MET A 464 -8.56 10.15 -9.61
CA MET A 464 -8.98 10.23 -11.01
C MET A 464 -10.48 9.95 -11.19
N CYS A 465 -11.16 10.75 -12.00
CA CYS A 465 -12.58 10.57 -12.33
C CYS A 465 -12.80 9.43 -13.32
N HIS A 466 -14.03 8.94 -13.48
CA HIS A 466 -14.32 7.84 -14.39
C HIS A 466 -14.12 8.17 -15.87
N ALA A 467 -14.38 9.42 -16.28
CA ALA A 467 -14.17 9.86 -17.67
C ALA A 467 -12.69 9.74 -18.08
N ASP A 468 -11.78 10.25 -17.24
CA ASP A 468 -10.33 10.14 -17.49
C ASP A 468 -9.89 8.69 -17.55
N ARG A 469 -10.33 7.85 -16.60
CA ARG A 469 -10.00 6.42 -16.60
C ARG A 469 -10.46 5.71 -17.87
N VAL A 470 -11.67 6.00 -18.36
CA VAL A 470 -12.19 5.48 -19.64
C VAL A 470 -11.26 5.90 -20.78
N LYS A 471 -10.83 7.16 -20.82
CA LYS A 471 -9.89 7.65 -21.82
C LYS A 471 -8.57 6.88 -21.81
N LEU A 472 -7.99 6.65 -20.64
CA LEU A 472 -6.71 5.94 -20.50
C LEU A 472 -6.81 4.48 -20.98
N VAL A 473 -7.85 3.75 -20.58
CA VAL A 473 -8.02 2.35 -21.00
C VAL A 473 -8.32 2.23 -22.50
N LEU A 474 -9.10 3.15 -23.07
CA LEU A 474 -9.39 3.18 -24.50
C LEU A 474 -8.15 3.57 -25.31
N ARG A 475 -7.36 4.53 -24.84
CA ARG A 475 -6.11 4.91 -25.50
C ARG A 475 -5.13 3.75 -25.57
N ALA A 476 -4.98 3.00 -24.48
CA ALA A 476 -4.19 1.79 -24.47
C ALA A 476 -4.71 0.73 -25.45
N ARG A 477 -6.05 0.59 -25.57
CA ARG A 477 -6.67 -0.31 -26.55
C ARG A 477 -6.33 0.08 -27.98
N TYR A 478 -6.62 1.31 -28.38
CA TYR A 478 -6.39 1.79 -29.74
C TYR A 478 -4.90 1.78 -30.12
N PHE A 479 -4.02 2.10 -29.17
CA PHE A 479 -2.58 1.98 -29.37
C PHE A 479 -2.15 0.52 -29.64
N LEU A 480 -2.62 -0.44 -28.84
CA LEU A 480 -2.32 -1.87 -29.04
C LEU A 480 -2.85 -2.40 -30.38
N ASP A 481 -4.08 -2.03 -30.75
CA ASP A 481 -4.70 -2.45 -32.01
C ASP A 481 -3.94 -1.87 -33.22
N SER A 482 -3.50 -0.62 -33.13
CA SER A 482 -2.65 0.04 -34.13
C SER A 482 -1.28 -0.59 -34.24
N TRP A 483 -0.65 -0.88 -33.10
CA TRP A 483 0.65 -1.53 -33.06
C TRP A 483 0.60 -2.93 -33.67
N SER A 484 -0.41 -3.73 -33.34
CA SER A 484 -0.65 -5.04 -33.98
C SER A 484 -0.85 -4.89 -35.49
N SER A 485 -1.71 -3.95 -35.92
CA SER A 485 -2.01 -3.72 -37.34
C SER A 485 -0.77 -3.32 -38.13
N PHE A 486 0.10 -2.49 -37.56
CA PHE A 486 1.38 -2.11 -38.16
C PHE A 486 2.29 -3.33 -38.39
N LEU A 487 2.41 -4.22 -37.40
CA LEU A 487 3.25 -5.40 -37.53
C LEU A 487 2.70 -6.36 -38.58
N ASP A 488 1.38 -6.57 -38.62
CA ASP A 488 0.74 -7.40 -39.64
C ASP A 488 0.95 -6.84 -41.05
N PHE A 489 0.74 -5.54 -41.21
CA PHE A 489 0.92 -4.84 -42.49
C PHE A 489 2.38 -4.80 -42.96
N SER A 490 3.33 -4.73 -42.02
CA SER A 490 4.77 -4.75 -42.32
C SER A 490 5.35 -6.17 -42.40
N GLU A 491 4.51 -7.20 -42.30
CA GLU A 491 4.89 -8.62 -42.27
C GLU A 491 5.89 -8.98 -41.15
N TYR A 492 5.89 -8.21 -40.06
CA TYR A 492 6.69 -8.51 -38.88
C TYR A 492 5.99 -9.57 -38.03
N PRO A 493 6.62 -10.73 -37.77
CA PRO A 493 6.04 -11.74 -36.90
C PRO A 493 5.83 -11.20 -35.48
N GLN A 494 4.57 -11.02 -35.08
CA GLN A 494 4.20 -10.55 -33.74
C GLN A 494 4.79 -11.41 -32.60
N SER A 495 5.07 -12.71 -32.86
CA SER A 495 5.71 -13.59 -31.89
C SER A 495 7.11 -13.12 -31.46
N VAL A 496 7.78 -12.30 -32.28
CA VAL A 496 9.12 -11.75 -32.05
C VAL A 496 9.06 -10.26 -31.75
N TYR A 497 8.22 -9.52 -32.47
CA TYR A 497 8.26 -8.05 -32.49
C TYR A 497 7.18 -7.34 -31.66
N PHE A 498 6.26 -8.10 -31.08
CA PHE A 498 5.18 -7.60 -30.23
C PHE A 498 5.31 -8.12 -28.79
N LEU A 499 4.41 -7.64 -27.93
CA LEU A 499 4.16 -8.22 -26.62
C LEU A 499 3.87 -9.73 -26.71
N SER A 500 4.20 -10.46 -25.65
CA SER A 500 3.81 -11.87 -25.56
C SER A 500 2.29 -12.00 -25.59
N ARG A 501 1.81 -13.16 -26.06
CA ARG A 501 0.37 -13.46 -26.11
C ARG A 501 -0.28 -13.24 -24.75
N GLU A 502 0.39 -13.65 -23.68
CA GLU A 502 -0.07 -13.49 -22.31
C GLU A 502 -0.15 -12.01 -21.89
N ALA A 503 0.80 -11.18 -22.32
CA ALA A 503 0.79 -9.75 -21.98
C ALA A 503 -0.31 -8.97 -22.71
N VAL A 504 -0.55 -9.30 -23.99
CA VAL A 504 -1.66 -8.74 -24.77
C VAL A 504 -3.01 -9.15 -24.15
N ASP A 505 -3.12 -10.42 -23.77
CA ASP A 505 -4.31 -10.97 -23.11
C ASP A 505 -4.56 -10.28 -21.75
N ILE A 506 -3.52 -10.11 -20.94
CA ILE A 506 -3.59 -9.35 -19.68
C ILE A 506 -4.02 -7.89 -19.92
N ALA A 507 -3.45 -7.21 -20.91
CA ALA A 507 -3.84 -5.84 -21.24
C ALA A 507 -5.33 -5.77 -21.63
N ARG A 508 -5.81 -6.73 -22.43
CA ARG A 508 -7.22 -6.83 -22.81
C ARG A 508 -8.13 -7.03 -21.60
N PHE A 509 -7.81 -7.95 -20.70
CA PHE A 509 -8.60 -8.15 -19.46
C PHE A 509 -8.65 -6.91 -18.58
N ILE A 510 -7.56 -6.15 -18.49
CA ILE A 510 -7.53 -4.92 -17.70
C ILE A 510 -8.44 -3.85 -18.33
N ILE A 511 -8.34 -3.66 -19.65
CA ILE A 511 -9.15 -2.70 -20.40
C ILE A 511 -10.64 -3.06 -20.33
N GLU A 512 -10.99 -4.27 -20.76
CA GLU A 512 -12.38 -4.73 -20.84
C GLU A 512 -12.97 -4.94 -19.43
N GLY A 513 -12.15 -5.33 -18.45
CA GLY A 513 -12.54 -5.43 -17.06
C GLY A 513 -12.94 -4.09 -16.45
N TYR A 514 -12.21 -3.00 -16.75
CA TYR A 514 -12.54 -1.66 -16.24
C TYR A 514 -13.86 -1.16 -16.83
N LEU A 515 -14.01 -1.30 -18.15
CA LEU A 515 -15.23 -0.91 -18.86
C LEU A 515 -16.43 -1.72 -18.36
N SER A 516 -16.24 -3.02 -18.12
CA SER A 516 -17.29 -3.87 -17.53
C SER A 516 -17.69 -3.40 -16.13
N LEU A 517 -16.73 -3.05 -15.28
CA LEU A 517 -17.01 -2.48 -13.95
C LEU A 517 -17.79 -1.18 -14.02
N LEU A 518 -17.42 -0.30 -14.95
CA LEU A 518 -18.11 0.96 -15.20
C LEU A 518 -19.58 0.73 -15.52
N TYR A 519 -19.88 -0.12 -16.50
CA TYR A 519 -21.25 -0.43 -16.90
C TYR A 519 -22.04 -1.14 -15.80
N ILE A 520 -21.43 -2.06 -15.05
CA ILE A 520 -22.09 -2.69 -13.90
C ILE A 520 -22.51 -1.66 -12.87
N HIS A 521 -21.59 -0.78 -12.45
CA HIS A 521 -21.89 0.24 -11.45
C HIS A 521 -22.90 1.28 -11.92
N ARG A 522 -22.88 1.63 -13.21
CA ARG A 522 -23.77 2.63 -13.80
C ARG A 522 -25.18 2.09 -14.05
N ASP A 523 -25.29 0.89 -14.60
CA ASP A 523 -26.54 0.40 -15.22
C ASP A 523 -27.19 -0.79 -14.49
N HIS A 524 -26.44 -1.52 -13.66
CA HIS A 524 -26.87 -2.83 -13.14
C HIS A 524 -26.92 -2.94 -11.61
N LEU A 525 -26.55 -1.90 -10.88
CA LEU A 525 -26.67 -1.86 -9.42
C LEU A 525 -27.99 -1.24 -8.96
N ASN A 526 -28.57 -1.80 -7.91
CA ASN A 526 -29.74 -1.26 -7.23
C ASN A 526 -29.34 -0.18 -6.23
N GLY A 527 -28.84 0.96 -6.73
CA GLY A 527 -28.40 2.09 -5.93
C GLY A 527 -27.11 2.71 -6.44
N LEU A 528 -26.74 3.85 -5.86
CA LEU A 528 -25.51 4.55 -6.21
C LEU A 528 -24.37 4.09 -5.31
N PHE A 529 -23.42 3.35 -5.88
CA PHE A 529 -22.23 2.87 -5.19
C PHE A 529 -20.96 3.38 -5.89
N PRO A 530 -20.01 3.96 -5.16
CA PRO A 530 -18.76 4.41 -5.75
C PRO A 530 -18.00 3.24 -6.35
N LEU A 531 -17.49 3.39 -7.57
CA LEU A 531 -16.58 2.44 -8.16
C LEU A 531 -15.15 2.76 -7.69
N LEU A 532 -14.55 1.81 -6.97
CA LEU A 532 -13.19 1.90 -6.44
C LEU A 532 -12.31 0.84 -7.13
N PRO A 533 -11.77 1.09 -8.34
CA PRO A 533 -11.19 0.05 -9.20
C PRO A 533 -10.05 -0.73 -8.53
N TRP A 534 -9.23 -0.08 -7.70
CA TRP A 534 -8.13 -0.73 -6.97
C TRP A 534 -8.59 -1.77 -5.94
N LEU A 535 -9.88 -1.77 -5.53
CA LEU A 535 -10.46 -2.80 -4.66
C LEU A 535 -10.99 -4.03 -5.44
N HIS A 536 -10.95 -4.00 -6.77
CA HIS A 536 -11.23 -5.15 -7.63
C HIS A 536 -9.90 -5.85 -7.97
N SER A 537 -9.28 -6.47 -6.96
CA SER A 537 -7.94 -7.07 -7.07
C SER A 537 -7.84 -8.33 -6.20
N SER A 538 -6.89 -9.21 -6.54
CA SER A 538 -6.50 -10.36 -5.70
C SER A 538 -5.64 -9.98 -4.49
N GLU A 539 -5.26 -8.70 -4.34
CA GLU A 539 -4.45 -8.21 -3.22
C GLU A 539 -5.03 -8.58 -1.85
N ALA A 540 -6.37 -8.65 -1.71
CA ALA A 540 -7.02 -9.10 -0.47
C ALA A 540 -6.56 -10.50 -0.04
N CYS A 541 -6.36 -11.41 -1.00
CA CYS A 541 -5.84 -12.75 -0.72
C CYS A 541 -4.34 -12.69 -0.36
N GLU A 542 -3.54 -11.91 -1.08
CA GLU A 542 -2.12 -11.72 -0.77
C GLU A 542 -1.91 -11.17 0.65
N HIS A 543 -2.74 -10.22 1.08
CA HIS A 543 -2.77 -9.69 2.43
C HIS A 543 -3.05 -10.75 3.49
N VAL A 544 -4.08 -11.56 3.28
CA VAL A 544 -4.41 -12.67 4.18
C VAL A 544 -3.23 -13.63 4.28
N PHE A 545 -2.56 -13.92 3.16
CA PHE A 545 -1.38 -14.77 3.15
C PHE A 545 -0.15 -14.14 3.81
N GLY A 546 0.07 -12.84 3.63
CA GLY A 546 1.13 -12.08 4.30
C GLY A 546 0.96 -12.13 5.81
N GLU A 547 -0.25 -11.84 6.30
CA GLU A 547 -0.57 -11.91 7.72
C GLU A 547 -0.52 -13.33 8.28
N ALA A 548 -0.91 -14.35 7.50
CA ALA A 548 -0.76 -15.75 7.88
C ALA A 548 0.71 -16.11 8.09
N ARG A 549 1.60 -15.68 7.20
CA ARG A 549 3.05 -15.92 7.32
C ARG A 549 3.69 -15.18 8.49
N HIS A 550 3.12 -14.04 8.91
CA HIS A 550 3.52 -13.37 10.15
C HIS A 550 3.16 -14.18 11.41
N ILE A 551 2.11 -15.02 11.35
CA ILE A 551 1.72 -15.90 12.47
C ILE A 551 2.55 -17.19 12.43
N VAL A 552 2.53 -17.90 11.29
CA VAL A 552 3.31 -19.12 11.04
C VAL A 552 3.89 -19.04 9.64
N LYS A 553 5.22 -18.95 9.53
CA LYS A 553 5.93 -18.73 8.25
C LYS A 553 5.60 -19.80 7.20
N ASP A 554 5.74 -21.07 7.56
CA ASP A 554 5.48 -22.22 6.70
C ASP A 554 4.32 -23.03 7.28
N PHE A 555 3.10 -22.53 7.09
CA PHE A 555 1.89 -23.10 7.70
C PHE A 555 1.37 -24.32 6.92
N MET A 556 0.81 -25.30 7.64
CA MET A 556 0.00 -26.37 7.06
C MET A 556 -1.49 -26.00 7.02
N MET A 557 -2.30 -26.78 6.29
CA MET A 557 -3.76 -26.53 6.18
C MET A 557 -4.44 -26.42 7.55
N LEU A 558 -4.03 -27.27 8.51
CA LEU A 558 -4.57 -27.23 9.86
C LEU A 558 -4.29 -25.90 10.57
N ASP A 559 -3.05 -25.40 10.45
CA ASP A 559 -2.66 -24.12 11.03
C ASP A 559 -3.50 -22.98 10.45
N PHE A 560 -3.71 -23.00 9.12
CA PHE A 560 -4.52 -21.98 8.43
C PHE A 560 -5.94 -21.91 9.01
N LEU A 561 -6.61 -23.05 9.13
CA LEU A 561 -7.97 -23.12 9.70
C LEU A 561 -8.04 -22.60 11.14
N TYR A 562 -7.04 -22.91 11.97
CA TYR A 562 -6.99 -22.45 13.36
C TYR A 562 -6.59 -20.98 13.51
N MET A 563 -5.86 -20.40 12.54
CA MET A 563 -5.43 -19.01 12.62
C MET A 563 -6.47 -18.01 12.10
N ILE A 564 -7.52 -18.44 11.39
CA ILE A 564 -8.55 -17.53 10.84
C ILE A 564 -9.10 -16.51 11.85
N PRO A 565 -9.48 -16.88 13.09
CA PRO A 565 -9.92 -15.89 14.08
C PRO A 565 -8.85 -14.83 14.38
N LYS A 566 -7.57 -15.23 14.44
CA LYS A 566 -6.44 -14.32 14.65
C LYS A 566 -6.15 -13.48 13.41
N LEU A 567 -6.31 -14.04 12.21
CA LEU A 567 -6.18 -13.33 10.95
C LEU A 567 -7.21 -12.20 10.86
N ARG A 568 -8.48 -12.45 11.22
CA ARG A 568 -9.52 -11.41 11.24
C ARG A 568 -9.12 -10.22 12.12
N VAL A 569 -8.54 -10.49 13.30
CA VAL A 569 -8.05 -9.44 14.20
C VAL A 569 -6.85 -8.70 13.61
N LYS A 570 -5.88 -9.42 13.02
CA LYS A 570 -4.69 -8.84 12.40
C LYS A 570 -5.02 -7.98 11.18
N LEU A 571 -5.89 -8.45 10.30
CA LEU A 571 -6.38 -7.70 9.15
C LEU A 571 -7.08 -6.41 9.61
N ARG A 572 -7.91 -6.49 10.65
CA ARG A 572 -8.55 -5.30 11.22
C ARG A 572 -7.55 -4.33 11.83
N ALA A 573 -6.52 -4.83 12.50
CA ALA A 573 -5.45 -4.00 13.02
C ALA A 573 -4.69 -3.30 11.89
N ALA A 574 -4.35 -4.02 10.82
CA ALA A 574 -3.66 -3.50 9.64
C ALA A 574 -4.46 -2.38 8.95
N VAL A 575 -5.78 -2.57 8.79
CA VAL A 575 -6.69 -1.53 8.30
C VAL A 575 -6.63 -0.26 9.17
N LEU A 576 -6.70 -0.41 10.49
CA LEU A 576 -6.75 0.71 11.43
C LEU A 576 -5.39 1.41 11.59
N SER A 577 -4.28 0.72 11.31
CA SER A 577 -2.92 1.24 11.42
C SER A 577 -2.32 1.69 10.09
N ALA A 578 -3.10 1.69 9.01
CA ALA A 578 -2.63 2.06 7.69
C ALA A 578 -2.34 3.58 7.63
N GLU A 579 -1.16 3.98 8.09
CA GLU A 579 -0.53 5.23 7.67
C GLU A 579 0.30 4.96 6.41
N THR A 580 0.29 5.90 5.48
CA THR A 580 0.87 5.81 4.13
C THR A 580 2.30 5.27 4.17
N SER A 581 2.51 4.07 3.63
CA SER A 581 3.85 3.52 3.41
C SER A 581 4.58 4.42 2.40
N ASN A 582 5.70 5.02 2.81
CA ASN A 582 6.51 5.83 1.91
C ASN A 582 7.10 4.93 0.81
N PRO A 583 6.94 5.22 -0.50
CA PRO A 583 7.53 4.43 -1.59
C PRO A 583 9.06 4.29 -1.51
N LYS A 584 9.73 5.12 -0.68
CA LYS A 584 11.18 5.08 -0.42
C LYS A 584 11.59 4.12 0.70
N ASP A 585 10.66 3.54 1.45
CA ASP A 585 10.99 2.67 2.57
C ASP A 585 11.52 1.33 2.09
N ARG A 586 12.75 1.03 2.50
CA ARG A 586 13.58 -0.08 2.02
C ARG A 586 13.20 -1.45 2.57
N THR A 587 12.04 -1.60 3.19
CA THR A 587 11.70 -2.81 3.95
C THR A 587 10.97 -3.81 3.05
N ALA A 588 11.57 -4.99 2.91
CA ALA A 588 11.15 -6.07 2.03
C ALA A 588 9.71 -6.54 2.28
N GLY A 589 8.93 -6.67 1.19
CA GLY A 589 7.55 -7.15 1.19
C GLY A 589 6.67 -6.21 0.37
N TYR A 590 5.72 -6.76 -0.38
CA TYR A 590 4.70 -6.08 -1.16
C TYR A 590 4.30 -4.70 -0.57
N SER A 591 4.46 -3.63 -1.36
CA SER A 591 3.98 -2.29 -0.97
C SER A 591 2.46 -2.27 -1.08
N HIS A 592 1.80 -2.69 -0.02
CA HIS A 592 0.37 -2.82 0.01
C HIS A 592 -0.33 -1.47 0.22
N THR A 593 -0.88 -0.92 -0.86
CA THR A 593 -1.72 0.30 -0.81
C THR A 593 -3.19 -0.01 -0.55
N TYR A 594 -3.61 -1.27 -0.42
CA TYR A 594 -5.02 -1.68 -0.27
C TYR A 594 -5.81 -0.88 0.80
N PHE A 595 -5.17 -0.54 1.92
CA PHE A 595 -5.81 0.18 3.03
C PHE A 595 -5.66 1.72 2.95
N ASP A 596 -4.97 2.25 1.93
CA ASP A 596 -4.80 3.69 1.77
C ASP A 596 -6.09 4.33 1.22
N ALA A 597 -6.65 5.24 2.01
CA ALA A 597 -7.86 6.00 1.70
C ALA A 597 -7.60 7.51 1.55
N THR A 598 -6.34 7.93 1.47
CA THR A 598 -5.98 9.35 1.41
C THR A 598 -6.46 10.00 0.10
N GLY A 599 -7.09 11.18 0.21
CA GLY A 599 -7.49 12.00 -0.95
C GLY A 599 -8.68 11.49 -1.77
N LEU A 600 -9.51 10.58 -1.24
CA LEU A 600 -10.66 10.02 -1.96
C LEU A 600 -11.81 11.02 -2.14
N ASP A 601 -12.19 11.26 -3.39
CA ASP A 601 -13.43 11.95 -3.75
C ASP A 601 -14.52 10.91 -4.09
N VAL A 602 -15.31 10.56 -3.07
CA VAL A 602 -16.38 9.55 -3.19
C VAL A 602 -17.48 10.00 -4.16
N LEU A 603 -17.72 11.32 -4.31
CA LEU A 603 -18.76 11.82 -5.20
C LEU A 603 -18.33 11.68 -6.66
N ALA A 604 -17.08 12.05 -6.97
CA ALA A 604 -16.51 11.84 -8.30
C ALA A 604 -16.49 10.35 -8.69
N LEU A 605 -16.18 9.46 -7.74
CA LEU A 605 -16.16 8.01 -7.92
C LEU A 605 -17.57 7.39 -7.96
N SER A 606 -18.62 8.18 -7.73
CA SER A 606 -20.02 7.78 -7.89
C SER A 606 -20.66 8.43 -9.12
N THR A 607 -19.89 9.17 -9.93
CA THR A 607 -20.40 9.89 -11.10
C THR A 607 -19.89 9.23 -12.38
N PHE A 608 -20.80 8.65 -13.16
CA PHE A 608 -20.47 7.85 -14.33
C PHE A 608 -20.79 8.61 -15.63
N PRO A 609 -19.94 8.51 -16.67
CA PRO A 609 -20.24 9.07 -17.98
C PRO A 609 -21.38 8.29 -18.66
N ASP A 610 -22.26 9.00 -19.37
CA ASP A 610 -23.26 8.39 -20.25
C ASP A 610 -22.63 7.88 -21.56
N ASP A 611 -23.40 7.15 -22.37
CA ASP A 611 -22.89 6.52 -23.58
C ASP A 611 -22.40 7.54 -24.62
N ASP A 612 -23.07 8.70 -24.76
CA ASP A 612 -22.63 9.76 -25.66
C ASP A 612 -21.29 10.36 -25.21
N THR A 613 -21.10 10.53 -23.89
CA THR A 613 -19.84 10.97 -23.29
C THR A 613 -18.75 9.91 -23.50
N ILE A 614 -19.05 8.63 -23.33
CA ILE A 614 -18.11 7.53 -23.57
C ILE A 614 -17.69 7.50 -25.05
N ASP A 615 -18.62 7.66 -25.99
CA ASP A 615 -18.31 7.72 -27.42
C ASP A 615 -17.43 8.93 -27.77
N ASN A 616 -17.67 10.10 -27.17
CA ASN A 616 -16.81 11.27 -27.36
C ASN A 616 -15.40 11.04 -26.78
N ILE A 617 -15.31 10.45 -25.58
CA ILE A 617 -14.03 10.07 -24.97
C ILE A 617 -13.30 9.04 -25.84
N ALA A 618 -14.01 8.10 -26.46
CA ALA A 618 -13.43 7.12 -27.37
C ALA A 618 -12.79 7.78 -28.59
N LEU A 619 -13.45 8.81 -29.17
CA LEU A 619 -12.88 9.61 -30.24
C LEU A 619 -11.60 10.33 -29.80
N GLU A 620 -11.63 11.03 -28.65
CA GLU A 620 -10.45 11.72 -28.12
C GLU A 620 -9.29 10.74 -27.83
N ALA A 621 -9.59 9.58 -27.22
CA ALA A 621 -8.61 8.55 -26.92
C ALA A 621 -7.95 7.98 -28.19
N ALA A 622 -8.73 7.84 -29.26
CA ALA A 622 -8.25 7.39 -30.56
C ALA A 622 -7.38 8.45 -31.24
N GLU A 623 -7.75 9.73 -31.19
CA GLU A 623 -6.93 10.83 -31.71
C GLU A 623 -5.59 10.96 -30.95
N GLU A 624 -5.61 10.78 -29.62
CA GLU A 624 -4.38 10.73 -28.81
C GLU A 624 -3.50 9.52 -29.20
N ALA A 625 -4.11 8.33 -29.37
CA ALA A 625 -3.38 7.14 -29.81
C ALA A 625 -2.77 7.32 -31.22
N ASP A 626 -3.52 7.89 -32.16
CA ASP A 626 -3.08 8.21 -33.52
C ASP A 626 -1.89 9.18 -33.51
N SER A 627 -1.93 10.18 -32.63
CA SER A 627 -0.84 11.13 -32.46
C SER A 627 0.45 10.45 -31.97
N LEU A 628 0.34 9.48 -31.05
CA LEU A 628 1.47 8.68 -30.58
C LEU A 628 1.99 7.71 -31.66
N ILE A 629 1.10 7.13 -32.47
CA ILE A 629 1.50 6.30 -33.62
C ILE A 629 2.19 7.14 -34.69
N ALA A 630 1.71 8.37 -34.92
CA ALA A 630 2.32 9.31 -35.86
C ALA A 630 3.74 9.72 -35.45
N SER A 631 3.99 9.94 -34.15
CA SER A 631 5.33 10.27 -33.66
C SER A 631 6.33 9.10 -33.82
N LEU A 632 5.83 7.86 -33.87
CA LEU A 632 6.62 6.66 -34.20
C LEU A 632 6.93 6.53 -35.70
N GLY A 633 6.57 7.51 -36.52
CA GLY A 633 6.84 7.56 -37.96
C GLY A 633 5.86 6.74 -38.81
N LEU A 634 4.70 6.41 -38.27
CA LEU A 634 3.64 5.70 -38.98
C LEU A 634 2.53 6.67 -39.40
N ALA A 635 1.82 6.39 -40.49
CA ALA A 635 0.61 7.13 -40.85
C ALA A 635 -0.61 6.37 -40.32
N PRO A 636 -1.31 6.83 -39.26
CA PRO A 636 -2.42 6.07 -38.66
C PRO A 636 -3.51 5.72 -39.67
N ALA A 637 -3.84 6.65 -40.57
CA ALA A 637 -4.80 6.44 -41.65
C ALA A 637 -4.48 5.24 -42.57
N GLN A 638 -3.22 4.79 -42.66
CA GLN A 638 -2.83 3.59 -43.42
C GLN A 638 -3.12 2.30 -42.64
N LEU A 639 -3.02 2.34 -41.31
CA LEU A 639 -3.35 1.21 -40.43
C LEU A 639 -4.86 0.95 -40.36
N TYR A 640 -5.66 1.96 -40.74
CA TYR A 640 -7.11 1.90 -40.67
C TYR A 640 -7.83 1.62 -41.98
N ARG A 641 -7.15 1.66 -43.13
CA ARG A 641 -7.74 1.23 -44.41
C ARG A 641 -7.82 -0.30 -44.42
N GLY A 642 -9.03 -0.85 -44.41
CA GLY A 642 -9.21 -2.28 -44.69
C GLY A 642 -8.67 -2.64 -46.08
N ASP A 643 -8.10 -3.85 -46.22
CA ASP A 643 -7.69 -4.60 -47.44
C ASP A 643 -7.18 -3.86 -48.70
N ASP A 644 -6.83 -2.58 -48.64
CA ASP A 644 -6.35 -1.82 -49.79
C ASP A 644 -4.80 -1.84 -49.81
N PRO A 645 -4.16 -2.52 -50.79
CA PRO A 645 -2.77 -2.94 -50.72
C PRO A 645 -1.77 -1.85 -51.16
N ALA A 646 -2.01 -0.59 -50.77
CA ALA A 646 -1.03 0.46 -51.02
C ALA A 646 0.11 0.32 -50.00
N PRO A 647 1.38 0.12 -50.41
CA PRO A 647 2.49 -0.08 -49.48
C PRO A 647 2.64 1.12 -48.53
N PRO A 648 3.19 0.91 -47.31
CA PRO A 648 3.47 2.02 -46.41
C PRO A 648 4.34 3.01 -47.16
N MET A 649 3.91 4.27 -47.22
CA MET A 649 4.83 5.32 -47.63
C MET A 649 5.85 5.45 -46.52
N LEU A 650 6.95 4.70 -46.64
CA LEU A 650 8.15 4.92 -45.86
C LEU A 650 8.51 6.41 -45.97
N PRO A 651 8.99 7.03 -44.88
CA PRO A 651 9.47 8.41 -44.95
C PRO A 651 10.46 8.51 -46.12
N SER A 652 10.35 9.58 -46.90
CA SER A 652 11.34 9.81 -47.96
C SER A 652 12.75 9.79 -47.36
N ILE A 653 13.77 9.40 -48.14
CA ILE A 653 15.17 9.44 -47.69
C ILE A 653 15.52 10.80 -47.07
N ALA A 654 14.92 11.90 -47.54
CA ALA A 654 15.12 13.23 -46.99
C ALA A 654 14.59 13.42 -45.55
N ALA A 655 13.66 12.58 -45.08
CA ALA A 655 13.21 12.58 -43.69
C ALA A 655 14.21 11.89 -42.73
N TRP A 656 15.14 11.10 -43.27
CA TRP A 656 16.18 10.41 -42.49
C TRP A 656 17.43 11.29 -42.29
N TYR A 657 17.53 12.40 -43.03
CA TYR A 657 18.62 13.36 -42.93
C TYR A 657 18.03 14.74 -42.60
N PRO A 658 18.21 15.27 -41.37
CA PRO A 658 17.83 16.65 -41.09
C PRO A 658 18.58 17.58 -42.04
N PRO A 659 17.98 18.69 -42.51
CA PRO A 659 18.68 19.64 -43.37
C PRO A 659 19.89 20.19 -42.59
N THR A 660 21.09 19.84 -43.05
CA THR A 660 22.34 20.40 -42.54
C THR A 660 22.36 21.87 -42.93
N ASN A 661 22.14 22.75 -41.95
CA ASN A 661 22.60 24.13 -42.04
C ASN A 661 24.13 24.10 -41.90
N ASP A 662 24.84 23.84 -43.00
CA ASP A 662 26.26 24.13 -43.07
C ASP A 662 26.57 24.70 -44.45
N ASP A 663 26.74 26.02 -44.47
CA ASP A 663 27.61 26.73 -45.39
C ASP A 663 29.04 26.20 -45.16
N CYS A 664 29.38 25.08 -45.77
CA CYS A 664 30.74 24.51 -45.76
C CYS A 664 31.11 24.08 -47.18
N ASP A 665 31.87 24.96 -47.83
CA ASP A 665 32.78 24.75 -48.95
C ASP A 665 32.52 23.55 -49.87
N ALA A 666 31.87 23.87 -50.99
CA ALA A 666 31.82 23.03 -52.17
C ALA A 666 33.23 22.90 -52.80
N ASP A 667 34.10 22.06 -52.26
CA ASP A 667 35.35 21.62 -52.92
C ASP A 667 35.99 20.39 -52.24
N SER A 668 35.23 19.32 -51.99
CA SER A 668 35.81 17.96 -51.91
C SER A 668 34.75 16.86 -52.02
N ILE A 669 34.18 16.66 -53.20
CA ILE A 669 33.44 15.44 -53.50
C ILE A 669 34.40 14.56 -54.32
N LEU A 670 34.98 13.55 -53.68
CA LEU A 670 35.64 12.46 -54.40
C LEU A 670 34.61 11.81 -55.33
N SER A 671 34.96 11.70 -56.60
CA SER A 671 34.06 11.11 -57.59
C SER A 671 33.77 9.65 -57.25
N ALA A 672 32.58 9.16 -57.60
CA ALA A 672 32.19 7.77 -57.38
C ALA A 672 33.20 6.76 -57.99
N GLN A 673 33.95 7.19 -59.01
CA GLN A 673 35.02 6.42 -59.62
C GLN A 673 36.23 6.23 -58.67
N GLU A 674 36.64 7.28 -57.97
CA GLU A 674 37.77 7.25 -57.02
C GLU A 674 37.43 6.43 -55.77
N LEU A 675 36.16 6.43 -55.36
CA LEU A 675 35.68 5.59 -54.26
C LEU A 675 35.68 4.10 -54.65
N GLN A 676 35.33 3.80 -55.91
CA GLN A 676 35.36 2.44 -56.46
C GLN A 676 36.82 1.91 -56.55
N ASP A 677 37.76 2.74 -57.01
CA ASP A 677 39.19 2.40 -57.10
C ASP A 677 39.83 2.17 -55.72
N LEU A 678 39.39 2.91 -54.69
CA LEU A 678 39.80 2.70 -53.29
C LEU A 678 39.25 1.40 -52.68
N ILE A 679 38.06 0.97 -53.09
CA ILE A 679 37.46 -0.29 -52.65
C ILE A 679 38.15 -1.47 -53.34
N GLU A 680 38.45 -1.36 -54.64
CA GLU A 680 39.12 -2.41 -55.40
C GLU A 680 40.60 -2.60 -55.00
N SER A 681 41.32 -1.52 -54.70
CA SER A 681 42.71 -1.59 -54.20
C SER A 681 42.82 -2.24 -52.80
N ARG A 682 41.80 -2.06 -51.93
CA ARG A 682 41.72 -2.74 -50.63
C ARG A 682 41.35 -4.22 -50.75
N ALA A 683 40.58 -4.61 -51.76
CA ALA A 683 40.23 -6.01 -52.02
C ALA A 683 41.42 -6.82 -52.54
N PHE A 684 42.35 -6.18 -53.28
CA PHE A 684 43.56 -6.85 -53.80
C PHE A 684 44.59 -7.14 -52.69
N SER A 685 44.69 -6.29 -51.67
CA SER A 685 45.64 -6.48 -50.55
C SER A 685 45.27 -7.63 -49.59
N ARG A 686 44.00 -8.08 -49.55
CA ARG A 686 43.57 -9.19 -48.67
C ARG A 686 43.71 -10.59 -49.29
N ARG A 687 44.08 -10.72 -50.56
CA ARG A 687 44.28 -12.03 -51.23
C ARG A 687 45.73 -12.52 -51.22
N HIS A 688 46.66 -11.83 -50.55
CA HIS A 688 48.06 -12.26 -50.47
C HIS A 688 48.57 -12.64 -49.06
N ASP A 689 47.74 -12.55 -48.02
CA ASP A 689 48.14 -12.84 -46.63
C ASP A 689 47.65 -14.20 -46.09
N HIS A 690 47.20 -15.13 -46.93
CA HIS A 690 46.71 -16.43 -46.47
C HIS A 690 47.46 -17.69 -46.93
N ASP A 691 48.67 -17.55 -47.48
CA ASP A 691 49.54 -18.72 -47.78
C ASP A 691 51.02 -18.43 -47.43
N SER A 692 51.40 -18.66 -46.16
CA SER A 692 52.75 -18.96 -45.61
C SER A 692 52.73 -18.71 -44.09
N HIS A 693 53.01 -19.63 -43.16
CA HIS A 693 54.12 -20.58 -43.10
C HIS A 693 53.92 -21.69 -42.03
N PRO A 694 54.82 -22.72 -41.98
CA PRO A 694 54.70 -23.99 -41.25
C PRO A 694 55.45 -24.00 -39.90
N SER A 695 55.25 -25.09 -39.13
CA SER A 695 56.01 -25.61 -37.97
C SER A 695 56.25 -24.67 -36.78
#